data_AF-A0A815H1Y7-F1
#
_entry.id   AF-A0A815H1Y7-F1
#
_cell.length_a   1.000
_cell.length_b   1.000
_cell.length_c   1.000
_cell.angle_alpha   90.00
_cell.angle_beta   90.00
_cell.angle_gamma   90.00
#
_symmetry.space_group_name_H-M   'P 1'
#
loop_
_entity.id
_entity.type
_entity.pdbx_description
1 polymer ?
#
loop_
_entity_poly.entity_id
_entity_poly.type
_entity_poly.pdbx_seq_one_letter_code
_entity_poly.pdbx_strand_id
1 'polypeptide(L)'
;MLQNPLIFISVFVLFIGSLVQQSQSNVQNWNEDRHDKLLYRQIREVQPSQSESQPSKKIADSPVKPSSPNERLPESESSSASLANSIECKVDVQKYCTKGGSKSIPNLKVLQCIDDLDNAADVISKECQNRIYKFKYNMTHDVRFDDGAIKYCAKDIKLLDECNEFTDERGTGRLISCLYDRLSNITEPSCRHYINQLQSIIFTDWRLSEYFASACWKDITELKCGRLDDENDTIPHNQGAVIACLSKNHKDLSKICSKHIFRLHEMQSDDYHLDRALYYACREDREHFCSQVSSGNGRVYRCLYENKFNTMMSTACRKEVHRRQKLVVSNALLDAPLIRACKSEMNEHQCVNNPQDPDKQLSLVNLLLCLEDRIKKGNQIKDECRREMLIHRRMLMSDYAVSPEIMSKCNTEMSQHCSSLYQRGSTGTIDQRGGRMIHCLLNAARQENNFSRECLFNIKSLMRAVDPGNDIRADPLLETACRSVIDTLCTRVKPGDSNVIMCLLDNLKNTRMTEECEDRLMEVAYFMARDWRLTPRLLGACQKNLIDLCKLPSGWSMSNNMSDVQLGQYLSCLYQQKQQLNSVCRSELKRIMSIRTKAIGLMPEIEDNCITDLATCKNPEIKGEELKCLQKKYKKLESDCKSAIQKYTKMTISDPTVDFVLMKTCEPMIQIFCSNIEAGNENDLLRCLIKNKNNQKMDFRCKTNIEHYQIMSLKDEAFLSEQFRQHCDQEITSHCSTKKTKASVIQCLANLVLQDVRKKQNQINENCRNELKIELLQRSENINLDPLLAKACQNDIRKFCSSRLAGNAQIIDCLKTNHNKVSETCYAKLKKREKLDVVLPGADYSLTTKCAPLIQKYCANENKQNILLCLRRNINQDSTPNICRTVLYHRLMILNSDARFNKGLIENCQTDITRYCSNEIIDDDNDGDDESDDGDDNDNNNNNNNNDENTDDIKDRDMGGRIIGCLRSKYANTQVELEPKCITELIDVIQTSKLDIEIDVKLYQKCKTTINANCPGGDKEDCLKLLYQKKQLADDGCRQEVMRIIREGRADIHTDSALSTACQFDILKYCNDIPIGSGKQLKCLIKQKNSVSSSCRSILLKRQELWKSISHIDDIDDLARQIVDSNNQIYIYAVILTILFFIFIAGCLCRPCVRYRRMQGYKRSR
;
A
#
# COMPACT_ATOMS: atom_id res chain seq x y z
N MET A 1 26.35 62.38 -55.71
CA MET A 1 27.74 62.74 -56.07
C MET A 1 28.54 61.46 -56.20
N LEU A 2 29.16 61.24 -57.37
CA LEU A 2 30.40 60.47 -57.66
C LEU A 2 30.49 59.01 -57.13
N GLN A 3 30.99 57.97 -57.81
CA GLN A 3 31.50 57.70 -59.16
C GLN A 3 31.82 56.19 -59.20
N ASN A 4 31.42 55.53 -60.29
CA ASN A 4 31.95 54.32 -60.95
C ASN A 4 32.10 52.90 -60.33
N PRO A 5 31.88 51.85 -61.17
CA PRO A 5 31.98 50.41 -60.87
C PRO A 5 33.28 49.77 -61.42
N LEU A 6 33.40 48.43 -61.27
CA LEU A 6 34.47 47.48 -61.67
C LEU A 6 35.44 47.14 -60.53
N ILE A 7 35.33 45.90 -60.03
CA ILE A 7 36.38 44.86 -59.85
C ILE A 7 35.68 43.70 -59.09
N PHE A 8 36.07 42.45 -59.37
CA PHE A 8 35.70 41.20 -58.69
C PHE A 8 34.55 40.38 -59.27
N ILE A 9 34.56 40.23 -60.60
CA ILE A 9 34.43 38.91 -61.22
C ILE A 9 35.86 38.35 -61.35
N SER A 10 36.34 37.56 -60.38
CA SER A 10 37.66 36.88 -60.54
C SER A 10 38.00 35.75 -59.55
N VAL A 11 37.12 35.22 -58.69
CA VAL A 11 37.54 34.13 -57.76
C VAL A 11 36.50 33.02 -57.59
N PHE A 12 35.77 32.67 -58.65
CA PHE A 12 34.85 31.51 -58.64
C PHE A 12 35.38 30.28 -59.41
N VAL A 13 36.68 30.20 -59.72
CA VAL A 13 37.22 29.12 -60.60
C VAL A 13 38.49 28.45 -60.06
N LEU A 14 38.79 28.47 -58.76
CA LEU A 14 39.87 27.64 -58.23
C LEU A 14 39.47 26.96 -56.91
N PHE A 15 39.65 25.64 -56.90
CA PHE A 15 39.60 24.69 -55.78
C PHE A 15 38.27 23.98 -55.47
N ILE A 16 37.87 23.11 -56.41
CA ILE A 16 37.52 21.73 -56.04
C ILE A 16 38.85 20.99 -55.78
N GLY A 17 38.98 20.30 -54.65
CA GLY A 17 40.13 19.40 -54.45
C GLY A 17 40.38 18.97 -53.02
N SER A 18 39.63 17.95 -52.59
CA SER A 18 40.15 16.77 -51.88
C SER A 18 40.68 16.88 -50.44
N LEU A 19 40.13 15.98 -49.60
CA LEU A 19 40.84 15.03 -48.72
C LEU A 19 41.69 15.62 -47.57
N VAL A 20 41.81 15.06 -46.37
CA VAL A 20 41.23 13.94 -45.62
C VAL A 20 41.96 13.98 -44.27
N GLN A 21 41.30 13.55 -43.18
CA GLN A 21 41.92 13.08 -41.92
C GLN A 21 42.83 14.10 -41.17
N GLN A 22 43.15 14.00 -39.90
CA GLN A 22 42.93 13.04 -38.83
C GLN A 22 43.23 13.78 -37.52
N SER A 23 42.66 13.29 -36.41
CA SER A 23 43.31 13.08 -35.10
C SER A 23 44.11 14.25 -34.48
N GLN A 24 44.08 14.53 -33.19
CA GLN A 24 43.83 13.72 -32.00
C GLN A 24 44.10 14.68 -30.83
N SER A 25 43.51 14.37 -29.66
CA SER A 25 44.12 14.48 -28.31
C SER A 25 44.93 15.74 -27.95
N ASN A 26 44.85 16.36 -26.80
CA ASN A 26 44.36 16.07 -25.46
C ASN A 26 44.97 17.22 -24.62
N VAL A 27 44.66 17.23 -23.33
CA VAL A 27 45.56 17.66 -22.24
C VAL A 27 45.42 19.10 -21.71
N GLN A 28 45.04 19.10 -20.42
CA GLN A 28 45.38 20.01 -19.30
C GLN A 28 44.59 21.32 -19.17
N ASN A 29 43.71 21.41 -18.16
CA ASN A 29 43.95 21.58 -16.71
C ASN A 29 44.57 22.93 -16.36
N TRP A 30 43.83 23.74 -15.62
CA TRP A 30 44.26 24.59 -14.49
C TRP A 30 43.04 24.69 -13.55
N ASN A 31 43.03 24.01 -12.39
CA ASN A 31 43.66 24.33 -11.10
C ASN A 31 43.10 25.59 -10.41
N GLU A 32 42.44 25.40 -9.25
CA GLU A 32 42.95 25.72 -7.89
C GLU A 32 41.78 25.53 -6.89
N ASP A 33 41.87 24.61 -5.91
CA ASP A 33 42.49 24.75 -4.56
C ASP A 33 41.73 25.75 -3.65
N ARG A 34 41.43 25.52 -2.36
CA ARG A 34 42.02 24.62 -1.36
C ARG A 34 41.20 24.60 -0.05
N HIS A 35 41.30 23.47 0.67
CA HIS A 35 41.48 23.31 2.15
C HIS A 35 40.33 23.61 3.15
N ASP A 36 40.13 22.88 4.26
CA ASP A 36 40.84 21.75 4.91
C ASP A 36 39.91 21.14 6.02
N LYS A 37 39.77 19.79 6.17
CA LYS A 37 40.44 18.88 7.16
C LYS A 37 39.77 18.79 8.56
N LEU A 38 39.63 17.69 9.33
CA LEU A 38 40.21 16.32 9.46
C LEU A 38 39.26 15.42 10.32
N LEU A 39 39.00 14.15 9.94
CA LEU A 39 39.45 12.84 10.53
C LEU A 39 38.68 12.31 11.78
N TYR A 40 38.51 11.00 12.06
CA TYR A 40 39.33 9.79 11.78
C TYR A 40 38.52 8.45 11.81
N ARG A 41 38.93 7.52 10.91
CA ARG A 41 38.83 6.03 10.70
C ARG A 41 38.06 5.05 11.62
N GLN A 42 37.53 3.96 11.02
CA GLN A 42 38.06 2.56 10.88
C GLN A 42 36.98 1.67 10.19
N ILE A 43 37.15 0.97 9.05
CA ILE A 43 37.96 -0.19 8.60
C ILE A 43 37.52 -1.59 9.11
N ARG A 44 36.93 -2.34 8.14
CA ARG A 44 36.97 -3.79 7.78
C ARG A 44 36.21 -4.89 8.56
N GLU A 45 35.42 -5.59 7.76
CA GLU A 45 35.00 -7.00 7.81
C GLU A 45 36.16 -7.98 7.60
N VAL A 46 36.08 -9.19 8.22
CA VAL A 46 36.45 -10.51 7.66
C VAL A 46 35.77 -11.63 8.50
N GLN A 47 35.18 -12.63 7.85
CA GLN A 47 34.89 -14.03 8.30
C GLN A 47 35.63 -15.00 7.33
N PRO A 48 35.60 -16.35 7.45
CA PRO A 48 35.40 -17.33 8.55
C PRO A 48 36.45 -18.50 8.52
N SER A 49 36.34 -19.54 9.38
CA SER A 49 36.61 -20.97 9.03
C SER A 49 36.50 -21.95 10.23
N GLN A 50 36.18 -23.21 9.90
CA GLN A 50 35.82 -24.38 10.72
C GLN A 50 37.03 -25.24 11.16
N SER A 51 36.87 -26.14 12.15
CA SER A 51 37.25 -27.57 12.08
C SER A 51 37.00 -28.36 13.39
N GLU A 52 36.87 -29.67 13.23
CA GLU A 52 36.35 -30.73 14.12
C GLU A 52 37.36 -31.30 15.16
N SER A 53 36.87 -31.95 16.24
CA SER A 53 37.24 -33.33 16.66
C SER A 53 36.67 -33.75 18.04
N GLN A 54 36.27 -35.02 18.15
CA GLN A 54 35.89 -35.84 19.33
C GLN A 54 37.02 -36.89 19.62
N PRO A 55 36.95 -37.90 20.55
CA PRO A 55 36.02 -38.28 21.65
C PRO A 55 36.69 -38.83 22.97
N SER A 56 35.87 -39.34 23.92
CA SER A 56 36.11 -40.43 24.95
C SER A 56 36.44 -39.96 26.39
N LYS A 57 35.93 -40.50 27.53
CA LYS A 57 35.47 -41.85 27.96
C LYS A 57 34.76 -41.80 29.37
N LYS A 58 33.84 -42.77 29.60
CA LYS A 58 33.24 -43.44 30.80
C LYS A 58 33.72 -43.04 32.24
N ILE A 59 32.92 -43.06 33.34
CA ILE A 59 32.40 -44.19 34.21
C ILE A 59 31.51 -43.54 35.33
N ALA A 60 30.23 -43.92 35.55
CA ALA A 60 29.60 -44.80 36.58
C ALA A 60 29.55 -44.34 38.09
N ASP A 61 28.32 -44.43 38.62
CA ASP A 61 27.80 -44.72 39.99
C ASP A 61 27.81 -43.72 41.19
N SER A 62 26.65 -43.73 41.86
CA SER A 62 26.11 -43.14 43.13
C SER A 62 27.04 -43.10 44.37
N PRO A 63 26.56 -42.66 45.56
CA PRO A 63 25.83 -41.45 45.97
C PRO A 63 26.71 -40.62 46.94
N VAL A 64 26.81 -39.30 46.75
CA VAL A 64 27.76 -38.47 47.52
C VAL A 64 27.06 -37.65 48.62
N LYS A 65 27.47 -37.92 49.87
CA LYS A 65 27.35 -37.05 51.06
C LYS A 65 27.69 -35.59 50.70
N PRO A 66 27.07 -34.57 51.31
CA PRO A 66 27.45 -33.18 51.04
C PRO A 66 28.87 -32.93 51.57
N SER A 67 29.84 -32.89 50.66
CA SER A 67 31.19 -32.39 50.92
C SER A 67 31.19 -30.86 50.82
N SER A 68 31.66 -30.23 51.90
CA SER A 68 32.31 -28.91 51.97
C SER A 68 32.52 -28.17 50.63
N PRO A 69 32.06 -26.91 50.50
CA PRO A 69 32.64 -25.96 49.57
C PRO A 69 33.77 -25.21 50.27
N ASN A 70 35.00 -25.60 49.96
CA ASN A 70 36.19 -24.79 50.20
C ASN A 70 36.30 -23.80 49.02
N GLU A 71 35.45 -22.78 49.01
CA GLU A 71 35.56 -21.62 48.13
C GLU A 71 35.72 -20.40 49.05
N ARG A 72 36.86 -19.74 48.97
CA ARG A 72 37.17 -18.55 49.78
C ARG A 72 36.05 -17.52 49.60
N LEU A 73 35.31 -17.31 50.69
CA LEU A 73 34.55 -16.09 50.93
C LEU A 73 35.44 -14.87 50.61
N PRO A 74 34.92 -13.83 49.93
CA PRO A 74 35.62 -12.56 49.85
C PRO A 74 35.89 -12.06 51.27
N GLU A 75 37.08 -11.50 51.48
CA GLU A 75 37.53 -10.91 52.73
C GLU A 75 36.43 -10.06 53.38
N SER A 76 36.33 -10.21 54.71
CA SER A 76 35.40 -9.52 55.58
C SER A 76 35.43 -8.00 55.38
N GLU A 77 34.41 -7.44 54.73
CA GLU A 77 33.98 -6.08 55.08
C GLU A 77 33.38 -6.15 56.49
N SER A 78 34.12 -5.58 57.44
CA SER A 78 33.85 -5.64 58.86
C SER A 78 32.43 -5.19 59.23
N SER A 79 31.86 -5.83 60.25
CA SER A 79 30.69 -5.37 61.01
C SER A 79 30.88 -4.00 61.70
N SER A 80 31.95 -3.25 61.36
CA SER A 80 32.32 -1.93 61.87
C SER A 80 32.03 -0.77 60.90
N ALA A 81 31.51 -1.03 59.69
CA ALA A 81 31.12 0.04 58.77
C ALA A 81 29.94 0.87 59.33
N SER A 82 30.10 2.19 59.45
CA SER A 82 29.09 3.07 60.06
C SER A 82 27.87 3.25 59.16
N LEU A 83 26.68 2.87 59.65
CA LEU A 83 25.39 3.09 58.96
C LEU A 83 25.12 4.57 58.73
N ALA A 84 25.41 5.42 59.72
CA ALA A 84 25.23 6.87 59.64
C ALA A 84 26.09 7.56 58.56
N ASN A 85 27.22 6.96 58.19
CA ASN A 85 28.16 7.50 57.19
C ASN A 85 28.10 6.78 55.84
N SER A 86 27.29 5.72 55.72
CA SER A 86 27.10 5.01 54.45
C SER A 86 26.37 5.89 53.43
N ILE A 87 26.78 5.82 52.16
CA ILE A 87 26.24 6.67 51.09
C ILE A 87 24.72 6.50 50.97
N GLU A 88 24.25 5.28 51.19
CA GLU A 88 22.85 4.88 51.07
C GLU A 88 21.99 5.41 52.21
N CYS A 89 22.50 5.44 53.46
CA CYS A 89 21.71 5.84 54.63
C CYS A 89 22.03 7.23 55.19
N LYS A 90 23.11 7.88 54.75
CA LYS A 90 23.58 9.15 55.32
C LYS A 90 22.50 10.24 55.29
N VAL A 91 21.76 10.37 54.20
CA VAL A 91 20.71 11.39 54.06
C VAL A 91 19.53 11.10 54.98
N ASP A 92 19.06 9.85 55.00
CA ASP A 92 17.90 9.45 55.79
C ASP A 92 18.19 9.48 57.30
N VAL A 93 19.35 8.97 57.72
CA VAL A 93 19.78 8.97 59.13
C VAL A 93 20.02 10.40 59.63
N GLN A 94 20.57 11.29 58.79
CA GLN A 94 20.74 12.70 59.17
C GLN A 94 19.38 13.41 59.31
N LYS A 95 18.41 13.06 58.47
CA LYS A 95 17.10 13.69 58.47
C LYS A 95 16.23 13.26 59.65
N TYR A 96 16.23 11.97 60.00
CA TYR A 96 15.29 11.43 61.00
C TYR A 96 15.93 11.10 62.34
N CYS A 97 17.24 10.79 62.38
CA CYS A 97 17.91 10.29 63.58
C CYS A 97 18.96 11.21 64.20
N THR A 98 19.44 12.24 63.51
CA THR A 98 20.36 13.24 64.09
C THR A 98 19.63 14.50 64.55
N LYS A 99 18.62 14.39 65.42
CA LYS A 99 18.08 15.55 66.14
C LYS A 99 19.06 15.94 67.27
N GLY A 100 20.11 16.70 66.94
CA GLY A 100 21.09 17.19 67.92
C GLY A 100 22.52 17.44 67.43
N GLY A 101 22.83 17.35 66.13
CA GLY A 101 24.11 17.81 65.58
C GLY A 101 25.35 16.93 65.82
N SER A 102 25.20 15.71 66.36
CA SER A 102 26.35 14.79 66.52
C SER A 102 26.70 14.08 65.21
N LYS A 103 27.95 14.24 64.76
CA LYS A 103 28.47 13.70 63.48
C LYS A 103 28.80 12.20 63.52
N SER A 104 28.64 11.51 64.65
CA SER A 104 28.93 10.08 64.78
C SER A 104 27.97 9.41 65.76
N ILE A 105 26.93 8.76 65.22
CA ILE A 105 26.00 7.92 65.98
C ILE A 105 26.45 6.45 65.80
N PRO A 106 26.67 5.69 66.90
CA PRO A 106 26.95 4.26 66.82
C PRO A 106 25.83 3.50 66.10
N ASN A 107 26.17 2.47 65.32
CA ASN A 107 25.20 1.72 64.49
C ASN A 107 23.99 1.22 65.29
N LEU A 108 24.19 0.76 66.52
CA LEU A 108 23.10 0.29 67.38
C LEU A 108 22.09 1.40 67.74
N LYS A 109 22.57 2.64 67.96
CA LYS A 109 21.71 3.81 68.21
C LYS A 109 21.00 4.29 66.95
N VAL A 110 21.61 4.10 65.78
CA VAL A 110 20.95 4.35 64.49
C VAL A 110 19.80 3.38 64.28
N LEU A 111 20.01 2.08 64.56
CA LEU A 111 18.96 1.07 64.47
C LEU A 111 17.82 1.35 65.44
N GLN A 112 18.11 1.62 66.72
CA GLN A 112 17.11 1.98 67.72
C GLN A 112 16.29 3.20 67.30
N CYS A 113 16.94 4.27 66.84
CA CYS A 113 16.22 5.44 66.36
C CYS A 113 15.29 5.14 65.18
N ILE A 114 15.74 4.33 64.21
CA ILE A 114 14.93 3.98 63.04
C ILE A 114 13.76 3.09 63.45
N ASP A 115 13.98 2.17 64.39
CA ASP A 115 12.94 1.29 64.94
C ASP A 115 11.93 2.11 65.79
N ASP A 116 12.33 3.25 66.39
CA ASP A 116 11.47 4.19 67.13
C ASP A 116 10.65 5.16 66.21
N LEU A 117 10.76 5.04 64.88
CA LEU A 117 9.98 5.87 63.93
C LEU A 117 8.66 5.18 63.58
N ASP A 118 7.53 5.81 63.93
CA ASP A 118 6.17 5.29 63.69
C ASP A 118 5.82 4.93 62.22
N ASN A 119 6.64 5.34 61.22
CA ASN A 119 6.48 5.06 59.78
C ASN A 119 7.83 4.83 59.07
N ALA A 120 8.73 4.06 59.69
CA ALA A 120 10.09 3.89 59.17
C ALA A 120 10.14 3.33 57.72
N ALA A 121 9.20 2.47 57.31
CA ALA A 121 9.20 1.85 55.99
C ALA A 121 8.78 2.80 54.86
N ASP A 122 7.98 3.82 55.15
CA ASP A 122 7.57 4.84 54.17
C ASP A 122 8.54 6.02 54.09
N VAL A 123 9.20 6.31 55.21
CA VAL A 123 9.97 7.54 55.41
C VAL A 123 11.46 7.38 55.04
N ILE A 124 11.99 6.15 55.13
CA ILE A 124 13.38 5.79 54.80
C ILE A 124 13.47 5.30 53.35
N SER A 125 14.53 5.68 52.60
CA SER A 125 14.71 5.24 51.20
C SER A 125 14.90 3.73 51.08
N LYS A 126 14.48 3.14 49.96
CA LYS A 126 14.61 1.69 49.69
C LYS A 126 16.07 1.23 49.68
N GLU A 127 16.97 2.10 49.24
CA GLU A 127 18.41 1.89 49.25
C GLU A 127 18.95 1.78 50.67
N CYS A 128 18.53 2.69 51.56
CA CYS A 128 18.89 2.64 52.97
C CYS A 128 18.26 1.45 53.68
N GLN A 129 16.97 1.16 53.44
CA GLN A 129 16.29 -0.02 53.96
C GLN A 129 17.05 -1.32 53.62
N ASN A 130 17.51 -1.45 52.37
CA ASN A 130 18.30 -2.61 51.94
C ASN A 130 19.68 -2.67 52.62
N ARG A 131 20.33 -1.53 52.87
CA ARG A 131 21.60 -1.47 53.61
C ARG A 131 21.43 -1.85 55.08
N ILE A 132 20.35 -1.40 55.71
CA ILE A 132 19.99 -1.76 57.09
C ILE A 132 19.67 -3.26 57.17
N TYR A 133 18.89 -3.79 56.22
CA TYR A 133 18.62 -5.21 56.12
C TYR A 133 19.91 -6.04 56.00
N LYS A 134 20.86 -5.61 55.15
CA LYS A 134 22.18 -6.25 55.01
C LYS A 134 22.96 -6.25 56.33
N PHE A 135 22.93 -5.12 57.03
CA PHE A 135 23.61 -4.97 58.32
C PHE A 135 22.99 -5.86 59.39
N LYS A 136 21.65 -5.88 59.51
CA LYS A 136 20.92 -6.76 60.44
C LYS A 136 21.17 -8.26 60.15
N TYR A 137 21.24 -8.70 58.89
CA TYR A 137 21.61 -10.07 58.52
C TYR A 137 23.07 -10.44 58.83
N ASN A 138 24.02 -9.54 58.59
CA ASN A 138 25.42 -9.81 58.93
C ASN A 138 25.63 -9.90 60.46
N MET A 139 24.79 -9.21 61.25
CA MET A 139 24.77 -9.37 62.71
C MET A 139 24.27 -10.75 63.15
N THR A 140 23.34 -11.40 62.44
CA THR A 140 22.88 -12.76 62.81
C THR A 140 23.96 -13.83 62.61
N HIS A 141 24.97 -13.56 61.77
CA HIS A 141 26.07 -14.47 61.47
C HIS A 141 27.37 -14.12 62.22
N ASP A 142 27.30 -13.15 63.14
CA ASP A 142 28.46 -12.72 63.92
C ASP A 142 28.62 -13.61 65.16
N VAL A 143 29.74 -14.30 65.21
CA VAL A 143 30.11 -15.30 66.25
C VAL A 143 29.97 -14.75 67.67
N ARG A 144 30.11 -13.43 67.86
CA ARG A 144 30.00 -12.78 69.18
C ARG A 144 28.62 -12.94 69.81
N PHE A 145 27.57 -13.05 68.98
CA PHE A 145 26.21 -13.27 69.47
C PHE A 145 25.98 -14.73 69.85
N ASP A 146 26.55 -15.67 69.10
CA ASP A 146 26.52 -17.09 69.46
C ASP A 146 27.32 -17.34 70.75
N ASP A 147 28.48 -16.72 70.90
CA ASP A 147 29.28 -16.78 72.14
C ASP A 147 28.52 -16.19 73.34
N GLY A 148 27.76 -15.11 73.11
CA GLY A 148 26.86 -14.55 74.11
C GLY A 148 25.71 -15.50 74.46
N ALA A 149 25.07 -16.13 73.47
CA ALA A 149 24.02 -17.11 73.69
C ALA A 149 24.56 -18.33 74.47
N ILE A 150 25.72 -18.87 74.08
CA ILE A 150 26.39 -19.98 74.78
C ILE A 150 26.73 -19.59 76.23
N LYS A 151 27.11 -18.33 76.47
CA LYS A 151 27.44 -17.83 77.82
C LYS A 151 26.20 -17.63 78.70
N TYR A 152 25.13 -17.05 78.17
CA TYR A 152 23.95 -16.66 78.94
C TYR A 152 22.84 -17.72 78.98
N CYS A 153 22.84 -18.67 78.03
CA CYS A 153 21.85 -19.74 77.85
C CYS A 153 22.43 -21.16 78.05
N ALA A 154 23.61 -21.29 78.65
CA ALA A 154 24.33 -22.56 78.77
C ALA A 154 23.51 -23.72 79.39
N LYS A 155 22.59 -23.42 80.32
CA LYS A 155 21.75 -24.43 80.96
C LYS A 155 20.54 -24.82 80.09
N ASP A 156 19.88 -23.83 79.49
CA ASP A 156 18.73 -24.06 78.61
C ASP A 156 19.14 -24.76 77.31
N ILE A 157 20.32 -24.46 76.76
CA ILE A 157 20.88 -25.16 75.58
C ILE A 157 21.05 -26.66 75.86
N LYS A 158 21.50 -27.03 77.07
CA LYS A 158 21.66 -28.45 77.46
C LYS A 158 20.34 -29.18 77.70
N LEU A 159 19.24 -28.44 77.91
CA LEU A 159 17.89 -28.98 78.08
C LEU A 159 17.16 -29.11 76.74
N LEU A 160 17.63 -28.42 75.69
CA LEU A 160 17.07 -28.39 74.34
C LEU A 160 18.05 -29.10 73.39
N ASP A 161 17.96 -30.43 73.32
CA ASP A 161 18.86 -31.26 72.49
C ASP A 161 18.92 -30.79 71.02
N GLU A 162 17.78 -30.34 70.46
CA GLU A 162 17.67 -29.78 69.11
C GLU A 162 18.52 -28.50 68.92
N CYS A 163 18.70 -27.68 69.95
CA CYS A 163 19.49 -26.45 69.87
C CYS A 163 20.97 -26.68 70.20
N ASN A 164 21.28 -27.77 70.90
CA ASN A 164 22.64 -28.14 71.28
C ASN A 164 23.47 -28.57 70.06
N GLU A 165 22.85 -29.15 69.01
CA GLU A 165 23.53 -29.48 67.75
C GLU A 165 24.18 -28.26 67.07
N PHE A 166 23.66 -27.06 67.33
CA PHE A 166 24.14 -25.81 66.72
C PHE A 166 25.20 -25.07 67.53
N THR A 167 25.62 -25.58 68.70
CA THR A 167 26.71 -24.94 69.49
C THR A 167 28.09 -25.09 68.84
N ASP A 168 28.25 -26.11 68.01
CA ASP A 168 29.47 -26.39 67.24
C ASP A 168 29.48 -25.66 65.89
N GLU A 169 28.32 -25.17 65.42
CA GLU A 169 28.15 -24.42 64.16
C GLU A 169 28.08 -22.90 64.39
N ARG A 170 29.09 -22.32 65.07
CA ARG A 170 29.11 -20.86 65.37
C ARG A 170 29.20 -20.00 64.12
N GLY A 171 28.58 -18.81 64.16
CA GLY A 171 28.52 -17.84 63.08
C GLY A 171 27.48 -18.16 62.01
N THR A 172 26.66 -19.19 62.21
CA THR A 172 25.58 -19.57 61.28
C THR A 172 24.25 -18.92 61.63
N GLY A 173 24.09 -18.35 62.83
CA GLY A 173 22.83 -17.80 63.32
C GLY A 173 21.76 -18.85 63.68
N ARG A 174 22.05 -20.15 63.49
CA ARG A 174 21.15 -21.27 63.80
C ARG A 174 20.87 -21.43 65.28
N LEU A 175 21.89 -21.24 66.12
CA LEU A 175 21.78 -21.40 67.57
C LEU A 175 20.81 -20.38 68.17
N ILE A 176 21.00 -19.09 67.82
CA ILE A 176 20.13 -18.00 68.26
C ILE A 176 18.70 -18.19 67.71
N SER A 177 18.59 -18.60 66.44
CA SER A 177 17.31 -18.93 65.81
C SER A 177 16.56 -20.03 66.55
N CYS A 178 17.22 -21.14 66.91
CA CYS A 178 16.63 -22.25 67.65
C CYS A 178 16.17 -21.84 69.06
N LEU A 179 17.01 -21.10 69.79
CA LEU A 179 16.70 -20.61 71.14
C LEU A 179 15.51 -19.65 71.14
N TYR A 180 15.41 -18.79 70.14
CA TYR A 180 14.24 -17.93 70.00
C TYR A 180 12.96 -18.74 69.72
N ASP A 181 13.04 -19.73 68.84
CA ASP A 181 11.91 -20.59 68.46
C ASP A 181 11.27 -21.32 69.65
N ARG A 182 12.08 -21.51 70.71
CA ARG A 182 11.72 -22.14 71.97
C ARG A 182 11.78 -21.16 73.14
N LEU A 183 11.59 -19.86 72.89
CA LEU A 183 11.64 -18.81 73.93
C LEU A 183 10.67 -19.06 75.10
N SER A 184 9.55 -19.76 74.85
CA SER A 184 8.59 -20.17 75.87
C SER A 184 9.09 -21.33 76.76
N ASN A 185 10.08 -22.09 76.30
CA ASN A 185 10.68 -23.23 77.00
C ASN A 185 11.99 -22.85 77.73
N ILE A 186 12.49 -21.61 77.58
CA ILE A 186 13.69 -21.11 78.25
C ILE A 186 13.39 -20.80 79.72
N THR A 187 14.11 -21.46 80.61
CA THR A 187 13.92 -21.36 82.06
C THR A 187 14.84 -20.32 82.72
N GLU A 188 16.01 -20.05 82.15
CA GLU A 188 16.99 -19.14 82.74
C GLU A 188 16.67 -17.66 82.43
N PRO A 189 16.47 -16.78 83.44
CA PRO A 189 16.08 -15.39 83.21
C PRO A 189 17.12 -14.57 82.45
N SER A 190 18.41 -14.86 82.65
CA SER A 190 19.50 -14.19 81.93
C SER A 190 19.52 -14.57 80.45
N CYS A 191 19.22 -15.83 80.12
CA CYS A 191 19.07 -16.28 78.75
C CYS A 191 17.88 -15.57 78.10
N ARG A 192 16.72 -15.60 78.77
CA ARG A 192 15.51 -14.97 78.26
C ARG A 192 15.67 -13.46 78.06
N HIS A 193 16.35 -12.77 78.98
CA HIS A 193 16.66 -11.36 78.83
C HIS A 193 17.61 -11.09 77.67
N TYR A 194 18.66 -11.92 77.51
CA TYR A 194 19.60 -11.81 76.40
C TYR A 194 18.91 -12.01 75.04
N ILE A 195 18.10 -13.06 74.90
CA ILE A 195 17.35 -13.33 73.66
C ILE A 195 16.31 -12.22 73.39
N ASN A 196 15.60 -11.72 74.41
CA ASN A 196 14.68 -10.59 74.25
C ASN A 196 15.38 -9.28 73.86
N GLN A 197 16.60 -9.03 74.34
CA GLN A 197 17.39 -7.88 73.88
C GLN A 197 17.83 -8.04 72.41
N LEU A 198 18.28 -9.24 72.03
CA LEU A 198 18.63 -9.52 70.63
C LEU A 198 17.43 -9.42 69.68
N GLN A 199 16.24 -9.80 70.14
CA GLN A 199 14.98 -9.63 69.41
C GLN A 199 14.74 -8.17 69.02
N SER A 200 14.99 -7.21 69.92
CA SER A 200 14.77 -5.79 69.65
C SER A 200 15.78 -5.18 68.66
N ILE A 201 16.89 -5.88 68.38
CA ILE A 201 18.01 -5.33 67.58
C ILE A 201 18.10 -5.99 66.20
N ILE A 202 17.83 -7.29 66.14
CA ILE A 202 18.20 -8.11 64.99
C ILE A 202 17.03 -8.23 64.00
N PHE A 203 15.81 -8.62 64.41
CA PHE A 203 14.55 -8.52 63.61
C PHE A 203 13.32 -8.85 64.49
N THR A 204 12.14 -8.32 64.15
CA THR A 204 10.81 -8.72 64.68
C THR A 204 10.34 -10.10 64.18
N ASP A 205 10.94 -10.66 63.11
CA ASP A 205 10.50 -11.94 62.55
C ASP A 205 11.64 -12.76 61.92
N TRP A 206 12.43 -13.44 62.76
CA TRP A 206 13.50 -14.38 62.42
C TRP A 206 13.02 -15.63 61.62
N ARG A 207 11.71 -15.80 61.36
CA ARG A 207 11.10 -16.91 60.57
C ARG A 207 11.49 -16.97 59.08
N LEU A 208 12.37 -16.09 58.61
CA LEU A 208 13.17 -16.40 57.44
C LEU A 208 14.14 -17.48 57.90
N SER A 209 13.70 -18.75 57.86
CA SER A 209 14.55 -19.93 58.09
C SER A 209 15.92 -19.59 57.53
N GLU A 210 16.99 -19.74 58.30
CA GLU A 210 18.33 -19.33 57.83
C GLU A 210 18.62 -19.89 56.42
N TYR A 211 18.01 -21.03 56.07
CA TYR A 211 17.86 -21.56 54.71
C TYR A 211 17.30 -20.63 53.61
N PHE A 212 16.22 -19.86 53.81
CA PHE A 212 15.70 -18.92 52.80
C PHE A 212 16.59 -17.69 52.67
N ALA A 213 16.98 -17.10 53.80
CA ALA A 213 17.78 -15.87 53.78
C ALA A 213 19.15 -16.13 53.17
N SER A 214 19.77 -17.28 53.47
CA SER A 214 21.01 -17.73 52.83
C SER A 214 20.81 -18.10 51.35
N ALA A 215 19.76 -18.85 50.99
CA ALA A 215 19.47 -19.23 49.60
C ALA A 215 19.20 -18.03 48.68
N CYS A 216 18.60 -16.96 49.21
CA CYS A 216 18.22 -15.76 48.47
C CYS A 216 19.13 -14.54 48.72
N TRP A 217 20.18 -14.68 49.54
CA TRP A 217 21.02 -13.55 49.95
C TRP A 217 21.59 -12.77 48.76
N LYS A 218 22.22 -13.47 47.82
CA LYS A 218 22.80 -12.86 46.62
C LYS A 218 21.75 -12.05 45.85
N ASP A 219 20.58 -12.62 45.62
CA ASP A 219 19.52 -11.96 44.85
C ASP A 219 18.88 -10.77 45.61
N ILE A 220 18.70 -10.89 46.93
CA ILE A 220 18.21 -9.78 47.78
C ILE A 220 19.17 -8.60 47.71
N THR A 221 20.48 -8.89 47.77
CA THR A 221 21.52 -7.86 47.84
C THR A 221 21.77 -7.18 46.48
N GLU A 222 21.72 -7.93 45.38
CA GLU A 222 21.84 -7.43 43.99
C GLU A 222 20.60 -6.65 43.55
N LEU A 223 19.40 -7.18 43.81
CA LEU A 223 18.13 -6.54 43.42
C LEU A 223 17.62 -5.49 44.42
N LYS A 224 18.38 -5.24 45.49
CA LYS A 224 18.07 -4.30 46.57
C LYS A 224 16.68 -4.53 47.17
N CYS A 225 16.33 -5.78 47.44
CA CYS A 225 14.99 -6.18 47.89
C CYS A 225 14.80 -6.20 49.42
N GLY A 226 15.80 -5.86 50.23
CA GLY A 226 15.64 -5.75 51.69
C GLY A 226 14.74 -4.58 52.10
N ARG A 227 13.79 -4.80 53.02
CA ARG A 227 12.78 -3.83 53.49
C ARG A 227 12.71 -3.81 55.03
N LEU A 228 12.22 -2.70 55.61
CA LEU A 228 12.03 -2.48 57.06
C LEU A 228 10.53 -2.50 57.45
N ASP A 229 10.23 -2.58 58.75
CA ASP A 229 8.85 -2.62 59.30
C ASP A 229 8.18 -1.23 59.26
N ASP A 230 6.84 -1.22 59.21
CA ASP A 230 5.99 -0.05 59.47
C ASP A 230 5.18 -0.30 60.75
N GLU A 231 5.16 0.64 61.70
CA GLU A 231 4.39 0.51 62.95
C GLU A 231 2.93 1.00 62.82
N ASN A 232 2.58 1.85 61.84
CA ASN A 232 1.18 2.24 61.61
C ASN A 232 0.53 1.43 60.49
N ASP A 233 -0.36 0.52 60.89
CA ASP A 233 -1.43 -0.09 60.08
C ASP A 233 -1.02 -0.63 58.70
N THR A 234 -0.67 -1.92 58.66
CA THR A 234 -1.62 -2.97 58.24
C THR A 234 -0.92 -4.31 58.04
N ILE A 235 0.39 -4.41 57.83
CA ILE A 235 1.09 -5.68 57.56
C ILE A 235 2.11 -6.01 58.68
N PRO A 236 1.78 -6.86 59.66
CA PRO A 236 2.60 -7.13 60.85
C PRO A 236 3.91 -7.91 60.61
N HIS A 237 4.39 -8.09 59.37
CA HIS A 237 5.53 -8.96 59.09
C HIS A 237 6.37 -8.55 57.86
N ASN A 238 7.60 -8.08 58.09
CA ASN A 238 8.67 -7.74 57.13
C ASN A 238 8.89 -8.72 55.95
N GLN A 239 8.68 -10.01 56.18
CA GLN A 239 8.99 -11.06 55.19
C GLN A 239 8.18 -10.90 53.91
N GLY A 240 6.92 -10.48 54.02
CA GLY A 240 6.01 -10.33 52.89
C GLY A 240 6.53 -9.32 51.85
N ALA A 241 7.13 -8.21 52.29
CA ALA A 241 7.62 -7.16 51.41
C ALA A 241 8.90 -7.57 50.65
N VAL A 242 9.82 -8.26 51.33
CA VAL A 242 11.04 -8.81 50.72
C VAL A 242 10.67 -9.90 49.69
N ILE A 243 9.80 -10.83 50.06
CA ILE A 243 9.30 -11.88 49.17
C ILE A 243 8.55 -11.27 47.98
N ALA A 244 7.70 -10.26 48.19
CA ALA A 244 6.99 -9.59 47.10
C ALA A 244 7.95 -8.91 46.10
N CYS A 245 9.03 -8.30 46.60
CA CYS A 245 10.08 -7.72 45.76
C CYS A 245 10.81 -8.79 44.94
N LEU A 246 11.28 -9.87 45.58
CA LEU A 246 11.95 -10.99 44.90
C LEU A 246 11.02 -11.64 43.86
N SER A 247 9.76 -11.85 44.22
CA SER A 247 8.73 -12.42 43.34
C SER A 247 8.46 -11.55 42.11
N LYS A 248 8.53 -10.23 42.25
CA LYS A 248 8.40 -9.30 41.12
C LYS A 248 9.54 -9.48 40.11
N ASN A 249 10.73 -9.82 40.58
CA ASN A 249 11.93 -10.01 39.77
C ASN A 249 12.27 -11.50 39.55
N HIS A 250 11.27 -12.40 39.59
CA HIS A 250 11.48 -13.86 39.56
C HIS A 250 12.32 -14.41 38.38
N LYS A 251 12.45 -13.66 37.27
CA LYS A 251 13.25 -14.02 36.10
C LYS A 251 14.76 -13.78 36.31
N ASP A 252 15.10 -12.82 37.16
CA ASP A 252 16.47 -12.37 37.42
C ASP A 252 17.05 -13.01 38.70
N LEU A 253 16.28 -13.88 39.36
CA LEU A 253 16.72 -14.61 40.55
C LEU A 253 17.63 -15.78 40.19
N SER A 254 18.59 -16.09 41.06
CA SER A 254 19.33 -17.35 41.03
C SER A 254 18.37 -18.55 41.07
N LYS A 255 18.78 -19.67 40.42
CA LYS A 255 17.97 -20.91 40.39
C LYS A 255 17.59 -21.40 41.79
N ILE A 256 18.51 -21.24 42.76
CA ILE A 256 18.32 -21.67 44.15
C ILE A 256 17.25 -20.80 44.82
N CYS A 257 17.40 -19.47 44.80
CA CYS A 257 16.41 -18.58 45.39
C CYS A 257 15.04 -18.69 44.72
N SER A 258 15.02 -18.78 43.38
CA SER A 258 13.79 -18.96 42.59
C SER A 258 13.01 -20.20 43.04
N LYS A 259 13.69 -21.34 43.26
CA LYS A 259 13.06 -22.58 43.77
C LYS A 259 12.47 -22.40 45.17
N HIS A 260 13.17 -21.73 46.08
CA HIS A 260 12.68 -21.47 47.43
C HIS A 260 11.48 -20.51 47.45
N ILE A 261 11.51 -19.47 46.61
CA ILE A 261 10.38 -18.54 46.42
C ILE A 261 9.15 -19.29 45.87
N PHE A 262 9.32 -20.15 44.87
CA PHE A 262 8.19 -20.91 44.33
C PHE A 262 7.62 -21.92 45.34
N ARG A 263 8.46 -22.63 46.09
CA ARG A 263 7.99 -23.52 47.16
C ARG A 263 7.22 -22.76 48.24
N LEU A 264 7.63 -21.53 48.56
CA LEU A 264 6.90 -20.68 49.49
C LEU A 264 5.54 -20.28 48.94
N HIS A 265 5.47 -19.83 47.68
CA HIS A 265 4.19 -19.49 47.02
C HIS A 265 3.27 -20.69 46.86
N GLU A 266 3.82 -21.89 46.64
CA GLU A 266 3.06 -23.15 46.63
C GLU A 266 2.38 -23.40 47.99
N MET A 267 3.09 -23.22 49.11
CA MET A 267 2.48 -23.33 50.45
C MET A 267 1.45 -22.23 50.71
N GLN A 268 1.70 -21.01 50.23
CA GLN A 268 0.76 -19.87 50.32
C GLN A 268 -0.40 -19.97 49.30
N SER A 269 -0.40 -20.98 48.44
CA SER A 269 -1.38 -21.09 47.36
C SER A 269 -2.78 -21.44 47.87
N ASP A 270 -2.85 -22.15 49.01
CA ASP A 270 -4.06 -22.74 49.54
C ASP A 270 -4.97 -21.77 50.30
N ASP A 271 -4.41 -20.81 51.03
CA ASP A 271 -5.20 -19.82 51.76
C ASP A 271 -4.63 -18.42 51.51
N TYR A 272 -5.51 -17.47 51.19
CA TYR A 272 -5.11 -16.08 50.92
C TYR A 272 -4.51 -15.40 52.16
N HIS A 273 -4.84 -15.86 53.37
CA HIS A 273 -4.22 -15.40 54.62
C HIS A 273 -2.70 -15.67 54.67
N LEU A 274 -2.25 -16.72 53.97
CA LEU A 274 -0.85 -17.13 53.97
C LEU A 274 0.00 -16.24 53.04
N ASP A 275 -0.61 -15.66 52.00
CA ASP A 275 -0.01 -14.62 51.17
C ASP A 275 -0.29 -13.26 51.81
N ARG A 276 0.55 -12.87 52.77
CA ARG A 276 0.35 -11.65 53.58
C ARG A 276 0.15 -10.39 52.74
N ALA A 277 0.94 -10.23 51.66
CA ALA A 277 0.81 -9.08 50.76
C ALA A 277 -0.59 -9.03 50.12
N LEU A 278 -1.10 -10.18 49.66
CA LEU A 278 -2.44 -10.30 49.12
C LEU A 278 -3.52 -10.10 50.20
N TYR A 279 -3.37 -10.73 51.37
CA TYR A 279 -4.32 -10.63 52.49
C TYR A 279 -4.59 -9.18 52.87
N TYR A 280 -3.55 -8.40 53.14
CA TYR A 280 -3.71 -7.02 53.60
C TYR A 280 -4.21 -6.09 52.50
N ALA A 281 -3.73 -6.27 51.27
CA ALA A 281 -4.22 -5.49 50.14
C ALA A 281 -5.69 -5.76 49.84
N CYS A 282 -6.20 -6.97 50.11
CA CYS A 282 -7.54 -7.42 49.72
C CYS A 282 -8.51 -7.67 50.89
N ARG A 283 -8.15 -7.41 52.16
CA ARG A 283 -9.00 -7.75 53.31
C ARG A 283 -10.37 -7.07 53.28
N GLU A 284 -10.40 -5.80 52.92
CA GLU A 284 -11.64 -5.02 52.81
C GLU A 284 -12.43 -5.45 51.57
N ASP A 285 -11.75 -5.61 50.43
CA ASP A 285 -12.37 -6.12 49.20
C ASP A 285 -12.98 -7.53 49.40
N ARG A 286 -12.35 -8.38 50.21
CA ARG A 286 -12.87 -9.71 50.58
C ARG A 286 -14.20 -9.61 51.30
N GLU A 287 -14.39 -8.66 52.21
CA GLU A 287 -15.68 -8.48 52.88
C GLU A 287 -16.77 -7.99 51.92
N HIS A 288 -16.41 -7.11 50.99
CA HIS A 288 -17.35 -6.56 50.01
C HIS A 288 -17.80 -7.60 48.96
N PHE A 289 -16.86 -8.38 48.41
CA PHE A 289 -17.15 -9.30 47.30
C PHE A 289 -17.32 -10.75 47.73
N CYS A 290 -16.64 -11.19 48.80
CA CYS A 290 -16.39 -12.59 49.11
C CYS A 290 -16.73 -12.97 50.57
N SER A 291 -17.60 -12.20 51.24
CA SER A 291 -17.95 -12.42 52.66
C SER A 291 -18.44 -13.83 52.96
N GLN A 292 -19.21 -14.42 52.03
CA GLN A 292 -19.79 -15.77 52.13
C GLN A 292 -18.83 -16.90 51.72
N VAL A 293 -17.62 -16.58 51.25
CA VAL A 293 -16.64 -17.57 50.80
C VAL A 293 -15.75 -17.99 51.95
N SER A 294 -15.72 -19.29 52.24
CA SER A 294 -14.86 -19.87 53.27
C SER A 294 -13.40 -19.98 52.81
N SER A 295 -12.48 -19.67 53.71
CA SER A 295 -11.02 -19.70 53.48
C SER A 295 -10.46 -21.11 53.30
N GLY A 296 -9.26 -21.21 52.70
CA GLY A 296 -8.65 -22.47 52.27
C GLY A 296 -9.06 -22.93 50.87
N ASN A 297 -8.31 -23.88 50.31
CA ASN A 297 -8.47 -24.40 48.93
C ASN A 297 -8.48 -23.33 47.82
N GLY A 298 -7.87 -22.17 48.05
CA GLY A 298 -7.75 -21.08 47.07
C GLY A 298 -9.06 -20.36 46.75
N ARG A 299 -10.16 -20.64 47.47
CA ARG A 299 -11.51 -20.13 47.13
C ARG A 299 -11.63 -18.62 47.23
N VAL A 300 -11.06 -18.03 48.28
CA VAL A 300 -11.10 -16.57 48.47
C VAL A 300 -10.31 -15.86 47.37
N TYR A 301 -9.11 -16.36 47.04
CA TYR A 301 -8.33 -15.83 45.92
C TYR A 301 -9.11 -15.92 44.59
N ARG A 302 -9.80 -17.04 44.33
CA ARG A 302 -10.66 -17.17 43.15
C ARG A 302 -11.74 -16.10 43.09
N CYS A 303 -12.47 -15.88 44.19
CA CYS A 303 -13.52 -14.86 44.24
C CYS A 303 -12.96 -13.44 44.04
N LEU A 304 -11.80 -13.12 44.63
CA LEU A 304 -11.10 -11.85 44.40
C LEU A 304 -10.65 -11.69 42.95
N TYR A 305 -10.17 -12.77 42.34
CA TYR A 305 -9.81 -12.79 40.92
C TYR A 305 -11.02 -12.57 40.00
N GLU A 306 -12.15 -13.24 40.25
CA GLU A 306 -13.38 -13.09 39.45
C GLU A 306 -13.94 -11.67 39.51
N ASN A 307 -13.74 -10.97 40.65
CA ASN A 307 -14.14 -9.58 40.85
C ASN A 307 -13.03 -8.57 40.54
N LYS A 308 -11.86 -9.00 40.03
CA LYS A 308 -10.69 -8.14 39.82
C LYS A 308 -10.99 -6.89 39.01
N PHE A 309 -11.89 -6.98 38.03
CA PHE A 309 -12.23 -5.85 37.16
C PHE A 309 -13.46 -5.07 37.65
N ASN A 310 -14.00 -5.35 38.83
CA ASN A 310 -15.10 -4.58 39.40
C ASN A 310 -14.63 -3.17 39.82
N THR A 311 -15.51 -2.18 39.65
CA THR A 311 -15.23 -0.77 39.99
C THR A 311 -14.95 -0.54 41.45
N MET A 312 -15.61 -1.31 42.30
CA MET A 312 -15.55 -1.16 43.75
C MET A 312 -14.29 -1.81 44.36
N MET A 313 -13.48 -2.53 43.57
CA MET A 313 -12.26 -3.15 44.09
C MET A 313 -11.15 -2.12 44.27
N SER A 314 -10.33 -2.25 45.32
CA SER A 314 -9.19 -1.37 45.54
C SER A 314 -8.08 -1.56 44.50
N THR A 315 -7.32 -0.50 44.21
CA THR A 315 -6.14 -0.57 43.32
C THR A 315 -5.02 -1.43 43.92
N ALA A 316 -4.90 -1.42 45.25
CA ALA A 316 -3.96 -2.24 46.01
C ALA A 316 -4.26 -3.74 45.83
N CYS A 317 -5.51 -4.17 46.07
CA CYS A 317 -5.89 -5.56 45.89
C CYS A 317 -5.71 -6.04 44.44
N ARG A 318 -6.17 -5.23 43.46
CA ARG A 318 -6.01 -5.57 42.03
C ARG A 318 -4.56 -5.82 41.64
N LYS A 319 -3.63 -5.04 42.20
CA LYS A 319 -2.19 -5.17 41.94
C LYS A 319 -1.63 -6.47 42.50
N GLU A 320 -2.00 -6.86 43.71
CA GLU A 320 -1.53 -8.10 44.34
C GLU A 320 -2.17 -9.35 43.74
N VAL A 321 -3.46 -9.30 43.37
CA VAL A 321 -4.10 -10.34 42.56
C VAL A 321 -3.36 -10.52 41.23
N HIS A 322 -3.02 -9.42 40.54
CA HIS A 322 -2.26 -9.48 39.30
C HIS A 322 -0.83 -10.02 39.48
N ARG A 323 -0.13 -9.65 40.58
CA ARG A 323 1.19 -10.21 40.92
C ARG A 323 1.11 -11.72 41.02
N ARG A 324 0.10 -12.25 41.72
CA ARG A 324 -0.09 -13.69 41.91
C ARG A 324 -0.42 -14.41 40.60
N GLN A 325 -1.30 -13.86 39.76
CA GLN A 325 -1.59 -14.43 38.44
C GLN A 325 -0.34 -14.56 37.56
N LYS A 326 0.56 -13.56 37.57
CA LYS A 326 1.83 -13.63 36.82
C LYS A 326 2.71 -14.79 37.28
N LEU A 327 2.78 -15.05 38.59
CA LEU A 327 3.54 -16.17 39.14
C LEU A 327 2.92 -17.50 38.71
N VAL A 328 1.59 -17.64 38.77
CA VAL A 328 0.86 -18.84 38.32
C VAL A 328 1.07 -19.11 36.82
N VAL A 329 1.06 -18.07 35.97
CA VAL A 329 1.34 -18.22 34.53
C VAL A 329 2.76 -18.74 34.28
N SER A 330 3.73 -18.24 35.04
CA SER A 330 5.14 -18.69 34.95
C SER A 330 5.33 -20.12 35.47
N ASN A 331 4.63 -20.48 36.55
CA ASN A 331 4.71 -21.80 37.17
C ASN A 331 3.32 -22.24 37.67
N ALA A 332 2.74 -23.21 36.97
CA ALA A 332 1.40 -23.71 37.25
C ALA A 332 1.29 -24.44 38.59
N LEU A 333 2.42 -24.92 39.14
CA LEU A 333 2.45 -25.62 40.43
C LEU A 333 2.01 -24.71 41.60
N LEU A 334 2.03 -23.39 41.40
CA LEU A 334 1.62 -22.40 42.40
C LEU A 334 0.10 -22.26 42.52
N ASP A 335 -0.69 -22.92 41.68
CA ASP A 335 -2.15 -22.90 41.77
C ASP A 335 -2.66 -24.20 42.40
N ALA A 336 -2.71 -24.25 43.74
CA ALA A 336 -3.23 -25.41 44.47
C ALA A 336 -4.58 -25.92 43.97
N PRO A 337 -5.58 -25.08 43.63
CA PRO A 337 -6.85 -25.56 43.09
C PRO A 337 -6.70 -26.36 41.79
N LEU A 338 -5.96 -25.83 40.80
CA LEU A 338 -5.69 -26.52 39.54
C LEU A 338 -4.91 -27.81 39.74
N ILE A 339 -3.83 -27.76 40.53
CA ILE A 339 -2.98 -28.94 40.77
C ILE A 339 -3.76 -30.02 41.50
N ARG A 340 -4.58 -29.67 42.50
CA ARG A 340 -5.42 -30.64 43.23
C ARG A 340 -6.44 -31.28 42.30
N ALA A 341 -7.14 -30.49 41.49
CA ALA A 341 -8.17 -30.98 40.59
C ALA A 341 -7.60 -31.87 39.47
N CYS A 342 -6.42 -31.53 38.94
CA CYS A 342 -5.79 -32.23 37.82
C CYS A 342 -4.70 -33.23 38.23
N LYS A 343 -4.50 -33.49 39.54
CA LYS A 343 -3.36 -34.29 40.06
C LYS A 343 -3.27 -35.68 39.43
N SER A 344 -4.40 -36.37 39.29
CA SER A 344 -4.45 -37.70 38.69
C SER A 344 -3.97 -37.68 37.24
N GLU A 345 -4.54 -36.77 36.45
CA GLU A 345 -4.31 -36.63 35.01
C GLU A 345 -2.88 -36.16 34.72
N MET A 346 -2.35 -35.26 35.55
CA MET A 346 -0.97 -34.78 35.45
C MET A 346 0.06 -35.90 35.65
N ASN A 347 -0.19 -36.79 36.62
CA ASN A 347 0.69 -37.92 36.92
C ASN A 347 0.55 -39.02 35.87
N GLU A 348 -0.68 -39.36 35.48
CA GLU A 348 -0.98 -40.37 34.46
C GLU A 348 -0.39 -40.00 33.10
N HIS A 349 -0.36 -38.71 32.76
CA HIS A 349 0.05 -38.24 31.43
C HIS A 349 1.43 -37.57 31.40
N GLN A 350 2.17 -37.60 32.52
CA GLN A 350 3.53 -37.09 32.65
C GLN A 350 3.69 -35.60 32.29
N CYS A 351 2.71 -34.76 32.63
CA CYS A 351 2.75 -33.31 32.30
C CYS A 351 3.76 -32.51 33.14
N VAL A 352 4.31 -33.08 34.24
CA VAL A 352 5.21 -32.38 35.18
C VAL A 352 6.69 -32.56 34.82
N ASN A 353 7.04 -33.64 34.13
CA ASN A 353 8.42 -33.99 33.82
C ASN A 353 8.63 -33.90 32.30
N ASN A 354 9.30 -32.83 31.84
CA ASN A 354 9.80 -32.82 30.47
C ASN A 354 11.09 -33.66 30.41
N PRO A 355 11.14 -34.78 29.65
CA PRO A 355 12.32 -35.64 29.60
C PRO A 355 13.58 -34.95 29.05
N GLN A 356 13.41 -33.80 28.39
CA GLN A 356 14.45 -33.05 27.70
C GLN A 356 15.13 -31.98 28.56
N ASP A 357 14.53 -31.55 29.67
CA ASP A 357 15.08 -30.46 30.53
C ASP A 357 14.47 -30.50 31.95
N PRO A 358 15.15 -31.14 32.93
CA PRO A 358 14.67 -31.29 34.31
C PRO A 358 14.58 -29.96 35.08
N ASP A 359 15.26 -28.91 34.61
CA ASP A 359 15.37 -27.61 35.27
C ASP A 359 14.27 -26.61 34.83
N LYS A 360 13.47 -26.95 33.80
CA LYS A 360 12.50 -26.03 33.20
C LYS A 360 11.18 -26.02 33.99
N GLN A 361 10.83 -24.84 34.52
CA GLN A 361 9.59 -24.61 35.25
C GLN A 361 8.35 -24.91 34.38
N LEU A 362 7.35 -25.58 34.97
CA LEU A 362 6.10 -25.92 34.29
C LEU A 362 5.19 -24.68 34.15
N SER A 363 5.30 -23.96 33.05
CA SER A 363 4.39 -22.84 32.75
C SER A 363 2.93 -23.31 32.59
N LEU A 364 1.98 -22.48 33.04
CA LEU A 364 0.54 -22.71 32.90
C LEU A 364 0.13 -23.01 31.46
N VAL A 365 0.69 -22.29 30.49
CA VAL A 365 0.40 -22.50 29.06
C VAL A 365 0.79 -23.92 28.65
N ASN A 366 1.96 -24.41 29.08
CA ASN A 366 2.42 -25.76 28.74
C ASN A 366 1.59 -26.84 29.43
N LEU A 367 1.19 -26.62 30.70
CA LEU A 367 0.31 -27.55 31.41
C LEU A 367 -1.06 -27.65 30.71
N LEU A 368 -1.68 -26.51 30.37
CA LEU A 368 -2.97 -26.48 29.67
C LEU A 368 -2.87 -27.17 28.30
N LEU A 369 -1.79 -26.94 27.53
CA LEU A 369 -1.57 -27.60 26.25
C LEU A 369 -1.34 -29.12 26.40
N CYS A 370 -0.63 -29.55 27.46
CA CYS A 370 -0.41 -30.96 27.76
C CYS A 370 -1.72 -31.70 28.06
N LEU A 371 -2.56 -31.13 28.93
CA LEU A 371 -3.87 -31.68 29.28
C LEU A 371 -4.82 -31.65 28.06
N GLU A 372 -4.79 -30.57 27.26
CA GLU A 372 -5.62 -30.46 26.06
C GLU A 372 -5.25 -31.47 24.97
N ASP A 373 -3.97 -31.76 24.79
CA ASP A 373 -3.50 -32.80 23.86
C ASP A 373 -4.12 -34.17 24.18
N ARG A 374 -4.32 -34.48 25.47
CA ARG A 374 -4.95 -35.72 25.93
C ARG A 374 -6.47 -35.72 25.74
N ILE A 375 -7.14 -34.59 26.01
CA ILE A 375 -8.58 -34.43 25.72
C ILE A 375 -8.83 -34.67 24.23
N LYS A 376 -8.03 -34.06 23.35
CA LYS A 376 -8.18 -34.18 21.90
C LYS A 376 -7.86 -35.57 21.36
N LYS A 377 -7.03 -36.35 22.07
CA LYS A 377 -6.73 -37.77 21.78
C LYS A 377 -7.84 -38.74 22.27
N GLY A 378 -8.91 -38.23 22.89
CA GLY A 378 -10.07 -39.02 23.32
C GLY A 378 -10.02 -39.48 24.78
N ASN A 379 -9.05 -39.02 25.58
CA ASN A 379 -8.98 -39.37 26.99
C ASN A 379 -10.02 -38.57 27.81
N GLN A 380 -10.62 -39.24 28.80
CA GLN A 380 -11.54 -38.60 29.73
C GLN A 380 -10.74 -37.91 30.84
N ILE A 381 -11.00 -36.62 31.04
CA ILE A 381 -10.48 -35.82 32.15
C ILE A 381 -11.65 -35.55 33.10
N LYS A 382 -11.40 -35.57 34.42
CA LYS A 382 -12.44 -35.28 35.41
C LYS A 382 -13.01 -33.88 35.22
N ASP A 383 -14.32 -33.74 35.48
CA ASP A 383 -15.01 -32.46 35.33
C ASP A 383 -14.48 -31.37 36.27
N GLU A 384 -13.89 -31.76 37.41
CA GLU A 384 -13.19 -30.85 38.32
C GLU A 384 -11.95 -30.24 37.65
N CYS A 385 -11.08 -31.06 37.06
CA CYS A 385 -9.91 -30.59 36.33
C CYS A 385 -10.32 -29.73 35.11
N ARG A 386 -11.34 -30.15 34.34
CA ARG A 386 -11.85 -29.37 33.20
C ARG A 386 -12.36 -27.99 33.60
N ARG A 387 -13.04 -27.86 34.75
CA ARG A 387 -13.48 -26.57 35.30
C ARG A 387 -12.30 -25.67 35.64
N GLU A 388 -11.30 -26.21 36.32
CA GLU A 388 -10.08 -25.46 36.66
C GLU A 388 -9.32 -25.00 35.41
N MET A 389 -9.19 -25.87 34.39
CA MET A 389 -8.63 -25.50 33.10
C MET A 389 -9.39 -24.33 32.47
N LEU A 390 -10.73 -24.36 32.47
CA LEU A 390 -11.55 -23.28 31.90
C LEU A 390 -11.36 -21.94 32.64
N ILE A 391 -11.25 -21.96 33.98
CA ILE A 391 -10.99 -20.76 34.78
C ILE A 391 -9.66 -20.12 34.36
N HIS A 392 -8.61 -20.91 34.23
CA HIS A 392 -7.29 -20.42 33.82
C HIS A 392 -7.23 -19.99 32.35
N ARG A 393 -8.01 -20.62 31.46
CA ARG A 393 -8.19 -20.15 30.07
C ARG A 393 -8.86 -18.79 30.01
N ARG A 394 -9.95 -18.62 30.77
CA ARG A 394 -10.66 -17.34 30.91
C ARG A 394 -9.74 -16.26 31.47
N MET A 395 -8.90 -16.60 32.44
CA MET A 395 -7.87 -15.68 32.98
C MET A 395 -6.93 -15.16 31.90
N LEU A 396 -6.34 -16.06 31.11
CA LEU A 396 -5.40 -15.74 30.05
C LEU A 396 -6.04 -14.88 28.93
N MET A 397 -7.31 -15.13 28.61
CA MET A 397 -8.05 -14.37 27.59
C MET A 397 -8.57 -13.02 28.09
N SER A 398 -8.70 -12.85 29.41
CA SER A 398 -9.20 -11.60 30.01
C SER A 398 -8.09 -10.56 30.18
N ASP A 399 -6.91 -10.99 30.67
CA ASP A 399 -5.84 -10.10 31.09
C ASP A 399 -4.54 -10.33 30.32
N TYR A 400 -4.36 -9.59 29.22
CA TYR A 400 -3.11 -9.68 28.43
C TYR A 400 -1.85 -9.38 29.26
N ALA A 401 -1.96 -8.63 30.36
CA ALA A 401 -0.83 -8.25 31.17
C ALA A 401 -0.29 -9.41 32.04
N VAL A 402 -1.05 -10.51 32.20
CA VAL A 402 -0.54 -11.70 32.88
C VAL A 402 0.41 -12.52 32.00
N SER A 403 0.49 -12.23 30.69
CA SER A 403 1.38 -12.86 29.72
C SER A 403 2.54 -11.92 29.36
N PRO A 404 3.72 -12.06 29.99
CA PRO A 404 4.88 -11.19 29.74
C PRO A 404 5.36 -11.19 28.29
N GLU A 405 5.18 -12.31 27.59
CA GLU A 405 5.56 -12.48 26.19
C GLU A 405 4.69 -11.57 25.30
N ILE A 406 3.38 -11.50 25.55
CA ILE A 406 2.48 -10.61 24.81
C ILE A 406 2.82 -9.14 25.11
N MET A 407 3.02 -8.77 26.38
CA MET A 407 3.39 -7.40 26.73
C MET A 407 4.70 -6.92 26.09
N SER A 408 5.71 -7.79 26.03
CA SER A 408 7.04 -7.42 25.51
C SER A 408 7.12 -7.52 23.98
N LYS A 409 6.52 -8.55 23.39
CA LYS A 409 6.63 -8.86 21.95
C LYS A 409 5.58 -8.22 21.07
N CYS A 410 4.48 -7.73 21.64
CA CYS A 410 3.41 -7.02 20.90
C CYS A 410 3.36 -5.52 21.20
N ASN A 411 4.41 -4.95 21.79
CA ASN A 411 4.39 -3.56 22.26
C ASN A 411 4.17 -2.56 21.11
N THR A 412 4.82 -2.80 19.97
CA THR A 412 4.67 -1.97 18.76
C THR A 412 3.23 -1.96 18.28
N GLU A 413 2.62 -3.15 18.13
CA GLU A 413 1.26 -3.32 17.65
C GLU A 413 0.24 -2.72 18.61
N MET A 414 0.44 -2.89 19.92
CA MET A 414 -0.43 -2.28 20.94
C MET A 414 -0.40 -0.75 20.82
N SER A 415 0.78 -0.15 20.61
CA SER A 415 0.92 1.30 20.49
C SER A 415 0.36 1.88 19.19
N GLN A 416 0.47 1.13 18.08
CA GLN A 416 0.08 1.59 16.75
C GLN A 416 -1.40 1.31 16.43
N HIS A 417 -1.85 0.08 16.65
CA HIS A 417 -3.20 -0.37 16.28
C HIS A 417 -4.22 -0.25 17.41
N CYS A 418 -3.74 -0.35 18.66
CA CYS A 418 -4.59 -0.30 19.85
C CYS A 418 -4.33 0.94 20.71
N SER A 419 -3.90 2.06 20.09
CA SER A 419 -3.45 3.28 20.75
C SER A 419 -4.43 3.84 21.78
N SER A 420 -5.74 3.81 21.49
CA SER A 420 -6.82 4.25 22.38
C SER A 420 -6.91 3.43 23.69
N LEU A 421 -6.54 2.15 23.62
CA LEU A 421 -6.47 1.23 24.76
C LEU A 421 -5.08 1.28 25.42
N TYR A 422 -4.02 1.54 24.65
CA TYR A 422 -2.63 1.51 25.11
C TYR A 422 -2.21 2.79 25.86
N GLN A 423 -2.60 3.97 25.37
CA GLN A 423 -2.24 5.28 25.97
C GLN A 423 -2.88 5.54 27.32
N ARG A 424 -3.99 4.87 27.65
CA ARG A 424 -4.65 4.94 28.96
C ARG A 424 -3.99 4.05 30.03
N GLY A 425 -2.73 3.66 29.78
CA GLY A 425 -1.97 2.63 30.50
C GLY A 425 -2.07 2.68 32.03
N SER A 426 -2.14 1.48 32.63
CA SER A 426 -2.04 1.11 34.07
C SER A 426 -2.79 1.88 35.17
N THR A 427 -3.37 3.05 34.92
CA THR A 427 -4.18 3.83 35.88
C THR A 427 -5.63 4.02 35.44
N GLY A 428 -6.00 3.55 34.24
CA GLY A 428 -7.37 3.62 33.74
C GLY A 428 -8.34 2.69 34.49
N THR A 429 -9.49 3.26 34.86
CA THR A 429 -10.66 2.56 35.40
C THR A 429 -11.05 1.34 34.54
N ILE A 430 -11.36 0.23 35.22
CA ILE A 430 -12.28 -0.90 34.95
C ILE A 430 -12.62 -1.34 33.51
N ASP A 431 -12.81 -0.43 32.54
CA ASP A 431 -13.39 -0.74 31.24
C ASP A 431 -12.44 -1.37 30.20
N GLN A 432 -11.14 -1.53 30.51
CA GLN A 432 -10.11 -1.85 29.50
C GLN A 432 -9.53 -3.28 29.56
N ARG A 433 -9.82 -4.08 30.60
CA ARG A 433 -9.11 -5.36 30.87
C ARG A 433 -10.01 -6.60 30.97
N GLY A 434 -11.05 -6.66 30.15
CA GLY A 434 -11.87 -7.88 29.92
C GLY A 434 -11.68 -8.44 28.52
N GLY A 435 -10.44 -8.72 28.11
CA GLY A 435 -10.12 -9.27 26.78
C GLY A 435 -10.10 -8.28 25.62
N ARG A 436 -10.51 -7.02 25.81
CA ARG A 436 -10.55 -5.99 24.75
C ARG A 436 -9.21 -5.77 24.04
N MET A 437 -8.09 -5.72 24.78
CA MET A 437 -6.77 -5.57 24.18
C MET A 437 -6.41 -6.80 23.33
N ILE A 438 -6.71 -8.00 23.80
CA ILE A 438 -6.44 -9.23 23.04
C ILE A 438 -7.27 -9.22 21.76
N HIS A 439 -8.55 -8.94 21.84
CA HIS A 439 -9.42 -8.81 20.67
C HIS A 439 -9.02 -7.69 19.72
N CYS A 440 -8.52 -6.56 20.22
CA CYS A 440 -7.92 -5.52 19.37
C CYS A 440 -6.71 -6.06 18.59
N LEU A 441 -5.82 -6.80 19.25
CA LEU A 441 -4.68 -7.45 18.60
C LEU A 441 -5.11 -8.56 17.63
N LEU A 442 -6.15 -9.33 17.95
CA LEU A 442 -6.74 -10.33 17.04
C LEU A 442 -7.30 -9.65 15.79
N ASN A 443 -7.98 -8.51 15.94
CA ASN A 443 -8.51 -7.75 14.83
C ASN A 443 -7.40 -7.10 13.98
N ALA A 444 -6.37 -6.54 14.63
CA ALA A 444 -5.22 -5.97 13.94
C ALA A 444 -4.49 -7.05 13.11
N ALA A 445 -4.28 -8.23 13.69
CA ALA A 445 -3.72 -9.39 12.98
C ALA A 445 -4.61 -9.89 11.83
N ARG A 446 -5.92 -9.60 11.87
CA ARG A 446 -6.90 -9.95 10.83
C ARG A 446 -6.94 -8.92 9.68
N GLN A 447 -6.70 -7.65 9.96
CA GLN A 447 -7.00 -6.53 9.04
C GLN A 447 -5.77 -5.85 8.45
N GLU A 448 -4.59 -5.94 9.08
CA GLU A 448 -3.46 -5.08 8.73
C GLU A 448 -2.22 -5.83 8.22
N ASN A 449 -1.55 -5.20 7.26
CA ASN A 449 -0.37 -5.72 6.59
C ASN A 449 0.91 -5.65 7.39
N ASN A 450 1.06 -4.67 8.27
CA ASN A 450 2.30 -4.44 8.98
C ASN A 450 2.32 -5.05 10.40
N PHE A 451 1.81 -6.28 10.55
CA PHE A 451 1.79 -6.97 11.84
C PHE A 451 3.08 -7.81 12.06
N SER A 452 3.77 -7.66 13.20
CA SER A 452 5.04 -8.39 13.39
C SER A 452 4.84 -9.90 13.53
N ARG A 453 5.83 -10.64 13.01
CA ARG A 453 5.87 -12.11 13.14
C ARG A 453 6.04 -12.57 14.59
N GLU A 454 6.76 -11.80 15.41
CA GLU A 454 6.97 -12.12 16.83
C GLU A 454 5.67 -11.99 17.62
N CYS A 455 4.91 -10.90 17.42
CA CYS A 455 3.62 -10.74 18.08
C CYS A 455 2.62 -11.80 17.61
N LEU A 456 2.55 -12.07 16.30
CA LEU A 456 1.62 -13.06 15.73
C LEU A 456 1.87 -14.46 16.29
N PHE A 457 3.14 -14.85 16.45
CA PHE A 457 3.50 -16.13 17.05
C PHE A 457 2.98 -16.25 18.49
N ASN A 458 3.16 -15.21 19.32
CA ASN A 458 2.74 -15.23 20.71
C ASN A 458 1.22 -15.22 20.85
N ILE A 459 0.50 -14.47 20.00
CA ILE A 459 -0.97 -14.49 19.95
C ILE A 459 -1.47 -15.89 19.55
N LYS A 460 -0.88 -16.52 18.55
CA LYS A 460 -1.23 -17.91 18.18
C LYS A 460 -0.96 -18.89 19.32
N SER A 461 0.11 -18.69 20.09
CA SER A 461 0.40 -19.48 21.28
C SER A 461 -0.69 -19.32 22.35
N LEU A 462 -1.11 -18.08 22.62
CA LEU A 462 -2.20 -17.77 23.53
C LEU A 462 -3.52 -18.41 23.08
N MET A 463 -3.88 -18.26 21.79
CA MET A 463 -5.11 -18.85 21.22
C MET A 463 -5.14 -20.38 21.36
N ARG A 464 -4.00 -21.07 21.23
CA ARG A 464 -3.89 -22.52 21.47
C ARG A 464 -4.11 -22.92 22.93
N ALA A 465 -3.64 -22.09 23.87
CA ALA A 465 -3.78 -22.37 25.29
C ALA A 465 -5.21 -22.11 25.80
N VAL A 466 -5.79 -20.98 25.38
CA VAL A 466 -7.16 -20.56 25.71
C VAL A 466 -8.20 -21.45 25.01
N ASP A 467 -7.95 -21.79 23.75
CA ASP A 467 -8.85 -22.56 22.87
C ASP A 467 -10.32 -22.08 22.88
N PRO A 468 -10.58 -20.78 22.59
CA PRO A 468 -11.93 -20.23 22.62
C PRO A 468 -12.86 -20.84 21.54
N GLY A 469 -12.27 -21.49 20.53
CA GLY A 469 -13.01 -22.25 19.53
C GLY A 469 -13.66 -23.53 20.06
N ASN A 470 -13.14 -24.09 21.17
CA ASN A 470 -13.71 -25.24 21.85
C ASN A 470 -14.85 -24.83 22.80
N ASP A 471 -14.61 -23.81 23.63
CA ASP A 471 -15.60 -23.34 24.60
C ASP A 471 -15.63 -21.81 24.62
N ILE A 472 -16.78 -21.25 24.22
CA ILE A 472 -16.99 -19.81 24.19
C ILE A 472 -16.77 -19.15 25.55
N ARG A 473 -16.98 -19.88 26.66
CA ARG A 473 -16.79 -19.37 28.04
C ARG A 473 -15.34 -19.07 28.38
N ALA A 474 -14.39 -19.62 27.61
CA ALA A 474 -12.98 -19.28 27.71
C ALA A 474 -12.69 -17.85 27.24
N ASP A 475 -13.58 -17.27 26.43
CA ASP A 475 -13.51 -15.90 25.95
C ASP A 475 -14.69 -15.08 26.49
N PRO A 476 -14.49 -14.35 27.60
CA PRO A 476 -15.58 -13.62 28.23
C PRO A 476 -16.09 -12.46 27.37
N LEU A 477 -15.25 -11.86 26.52
CA LEU A 477 -15.70 -10.74 25.68
C LEU A 477 -16.60 -11.26 24.55
N LEU A 478 -16.19 -12.35 23.89
CA LEU A 478 -17.01 -13.02 22.89
C LEU A 478 -18.31 -13.57 23.49
N GLU A 479 -18.25 -14.21 24.67
CA GLU A 479 -19.42 -14.73 25.38
C GLU A 479 -20.44 -13.61 25.66
N THR A 480 -19.97 -12.45 26.12
CA THR A 480 -20.83 -11.31 26.46
C THR A 480 -21.42 -10.66 25.21
N ALA A 481 -20.61 -10.42 24.18
CA ALA A 481 -21.03 -9.83 22.91
C ALA A 481 -22.09 -10.69 22.20
N CYS A 482 -21.95 -12.01 22.26
CA CYS A 482 -22.85 -12.96 21.61
C CYS A 482 -24.01 -13.44 22.49
N ARG A 483 -24.14 -12.98 23.74
CA ARG A 483 -25.11 -13.52 24.70
C ARG A 483 -26.54 -13.50 24.18
N SER A 484 -26.99 -12.36 23.65
CA SER A 484 -28.34 -12.19 23.08
C SER A 484 -28.58 -13.10 21.86
N VAL A 485 -27.56 -13.32 21.05
CA VAL A 485 -27.62 -14.20 19.86
C VAL A 485 -27.70 -15.66 20.29
N ILE A 486 -26.92 -16.05 21.31
CA ILE A 486 -26.93 -17.42 21.85
C ILE A 486 -28.30 -17.75 22.44
N ASP A 487 -28.85 -16.84 23.26
CA ASP A 487 -30.13 -17.01 23.94
C ASP A 487 -31.32 -16.98 22.98
N THR A 488 -31.15 -16.56 21.71
CA THR A 488 -32.23 -16.51 20.71
C THR A 488 -32.09 -17.52 19.57
N LEU A 489 -30.86 -17.78 19.08
CA LEU A 489 -30.58 -18.66 17.95
C LEU A 489 -29.97 -20.01 18.36
N CYS A 490 -29.27 -20.09 19.49
CA CYS A 490 -28.51 -21.27 19.92
C CYS A 490 -29.00 -21.88 21.25
N THR A 491 -30.29 -21.74 21.56
CA THR A 491 -30.89 -22.14 22.86
C THR A 491 -30.76 -23.62 23.21
N ARG A 492 -30.67 -24.52 22.22
CA ARG A 492 -30.61 -25.98 22.43
C ARG A 492 -29.18 -26.52 22.46
N VAL A 493 -28.19 -25.63 22.42
CA VAL A 493 -26.78 -25.97 22.19
C VAL A 493 -26.02 -25.82 23.51
N LYS A 494 -25.46 -26.91 24.02
CA LYS A 494 -24.67 -26.89 25.27
C LYS A 494 -23.29 -26.24 25.02
N PRO A 495 -22.77 -25.39 25.94
CA PRO A 495 -21.39 -24.90 25.87
C PRO A 495 -20.36 -26.03 25.92
N GLY A 496 -19.21 -25.85 25.26
CA GLY A 496 -18.15 -26.85 25.10
C GLY A 496 -18.23 -27.66 23.79
N ASP A 497 -17.16 -28.36 23.45
CA ASP A 497 -17.01 -29.16 22.22
C ASP A 497 -17.32 -28.39 20.93
N SER A 498 -16.95 -27.12 20.85
CA SER A 498 -17.23 -26.18 19.75
C SER A 498 -18.71 -25.99 19.40
N ASN A 499 -19.65 -26.47 20.21
CA ASN A 499 -21.08 -26.45 19.92
C ASN A 499 -21.62 -25.04 19.65
N VAL A 500 -21.41 -24.12 20.59
CA VAL A 500 -21.96 -22.76 20.55
C VAL A 500 -21.29 -21.93 19.45
N ILE A 501 -19.96 -21.95 19.36
CA ILE A 501 -19.19 -21.23 18.33
C ILE A 501 -19.68 -21.61 16.93
N MET A 502 -19.93 -22.89 16.70
CA MET A 502 -20.35 -23.36 15.38
C MET A 502 -21.79 -22.96 15.06
N CYS A 503 -22.69 -23.03 16.04
CA CYS A 503 -24.04 -22.51 15.88
C CYS A 503 -24.04 -21.02 15.49
N LEU A 504 -23.17 -20.21 16.11
CA LEU A 504 -23.04 -18.79 15.78
C LEU A 504 -22.49 -18.59 14.36
N LEU A 505 -21.47 -19.36 13.95
CA LEU A 505 -20.88 -19.30 12.60
C LEU A 505 -21.86 -19.74 11.49
N ASP A 506 -22.77 -20.66 11.81
CA ASP A 506 -23.83 -21.08 10.88
C ASP A 506 -24.92 -20.02 10.72
N ASN A 507 -25.08 -19.13 11.70
CA ASN A 507 -26.08 -18.05 11.71
C ASN A 507 -25.51 -16.66 11.40
N LEU A 508 -24.30 -16.54 10.83
CA LEU A 508 -23.66 -15.26 10.52
C LEU A 508 -24.50 -14.32 9.64
N LYS A 509 -25.32 -14.86 8.74
CA LYS A 509 -26.19 -14.06 7.84
C LYS A 509 -27.59 -13.79 8.41
N ASN A 510 -27.87 -14.23 9.63
CA ASN A 510 -29.18 -14.07 10.25
C ASN A 510 -29.37 -12.62 10.69
N THR A 511 -30.57 -12.06 10.49
CA THR A 511 -30.90 -10.67 10.90
C THR A 511 -30.79 -10.43 12.41
N ARG A 512 -30.83 -11.50 13.23
CA ARG A 512 -30.63 -11.41 14.68
C ARG A 512 -29.16 -11.45 15.12
N MET A 513 -28.21 -11.56 14.19
CA MET A 513 -26.79 -11.42 14.49
C MET A 513 -26.46 -9.95 14.76
N THR A 514 -25.85 -9.66 15.90
CA THR A 514 -25.39 -8.30 16.22
C THR A 514 -24.02 -8.05 15.58
N GLU A 515 -23.76 -6.81 15.17
CA GLU A 515 -22.45 -6.42 14.60
C GLU A 515 -21.31 -6.70 15.58
N GLU A 516 -21.51 -6.45 16.88
CA GLU A 516 -20.52 -6.73 17.92
C GLU A 516 -20.23 -8.24 18.07
N CYS A 517 -21.25 -9.10 18.02
CA CYS A 517 -21.05 -10.55 18.07
C CYS A 517 -20.37 -11.05 16.79
N GLU A 518 -20.80 -10.57 15.62
CA GLU A 518 -20.19 -10.93 14.34
C GLU A 518 -18.69 -10.59 14.35
N ASP A 519 -18.30 -9.38 14.75
CA ASP A 519 -16.91 -8.96 14.73
C ASP A 519 -16.02 -9.81 15.64
N ARG A 520 -16.43 -10.00 16.90
CA ARG A 520 -15.67 -10.81 17.88
C ARG A 520 -15.59 -12.27 17.46
N LEU A 521 -16.68 -12.81 16.92
CA LEU A 521 -16.72 -14.18 16.43
C LEU A 521 -15.76 -14.37 15.25
N MET A 522 -15.72 -13.37 14.35
CA MET A 522 -14.86 -13.41 13.16
C MET A 522 -13.37 -13.20 13.49
N GLU A 523 -13.04 -12.53 14.58
CA GLU A 523 -11.68 -12.47 15.12
C GLU A 523 -11.19 -13.87 15.55
N VAL A 524 -12.00 -14.62 16.30
CA VAL A 524 -11.67 -15.98 16.71
C VAL A 524 -11.68 -16.96 15.53
N ALA A 525 -12.69 -16.86 14.65
CA ALA A 525 -12.83 -17.72 13.47
C ALA A 525 -11.65 -17.59 12.50
N TYR A 526 -11.02 -16.41 12.40
CA TYR A 526 -9.82 -16.18 11.60
C TYR A 526 -8.67 -17.13 11.98
N PHE A 527 -8.45 -17.33 13.29
CA PHE A 527 -7.41 -18.22 13.81
C PHE A 527 -7.82 -19.68 13.72
N MET A 528 -9.09 -20.00 14.02
CA MET A 528 -9.63 -21.36 13.89
C MET A 528 -9.53 -21.89 12.45
N ALA A 529 -9.80 -21.05 11.45
CA ALA A 529 -9.75 -21.41 10.05
C ALA A 529 -8.34 -21.69 9.52
N ARG A 530 -7.30 -21.16 10.19
CA ARG A 530 -5.89 -21.29 9.78
C ARG A 530 -5.12 -22.34 10.57
N ASP A 531 -5.56 -22.64 11.78
CA ASP A 531 -4.95 -23.64 12.65
C ASP A 531 -5.97 -24.71 13.04
N TRP A 532 -5.93 -25.86 12.36
CA TRP A 532 -6.82 -26.98 12.62
C TRP A 532 -6.70 -27.51 14.07
N ARG A 533 -5.63 -27.18 14.79
CA ARG A 533 -5.47 -27.55 16.21
C ARG A 533 -6.48 -26.84 17.10
N LEU A 534 -7.02 -25.71 16.66
CA LEU A 534 -8.11 -24.96 17.33
C LEU A 534 -9.50 -25.49 16.93
N THR A 535 -9.57 -26.63 16.22
CA THR A 535 -10.82 -27.26 15.78
C THR A 535 -10.92 -28.68 16.37
N PRO A 536 -11.30 -28.81 17.67
CA PRO A 536 -11.25 -30.08 18.41
C PRO A 536 -12.06 -31.20 17.75
N ARG A 537 -13.21 -30.89 17.14
CA ARG A 537 -14.04 -31.88 16.43
C ARG A 537 -13.40 -32.44 15.17
N LEU A 538 -12.76 -31.57 14.38
CA LEU A 538 -12.03 -32.00 13.20
C LEU A 538 -10.90 -32.93 13.62
N LEU A 539 -10.15 -32.54 14.66
CA LEU A 539 -9.06 -33.36 15.17
C LEU A 539 -9.57 -34.72 15.68
N GLY A 540 -10.58 -34.74 16.56
CA GLY A 540 -11.13 -35.98 17.09
C GLY A 540 -11.66 -36.92 15.99
N ALA A 541 -12.27 -36.36 14.93
CA ALA A 541 -12.81 -37.17 13.83
C ALA A 541 -11.74 -37.64 12.83
N CYS A 542 -10.72 -36.81 12.55
CA CYS A 542 -9.77 -37.02 11.46
C CYS A 542 -8.35 -37.41 11.90
N GLN A 543 -8.07 -37.53 13.21
CA GLN A 543 -6.71 -37.76 13.72
C GLN A 543 -6.03 -38.99 13.12
N LYS A 544 -6.73 -40.13 13.03
CA LYS A 544 -6.17 -41.36 12.44
C LYS A 544 -5.81 -41.14 10.97
N ASN A 545 -6.69 -40.48 10.22
CA ASN A 545 -6.44 -40.15 8.82
C ASN A 545 -5.24 -39.19 8.65
N LEU A 546 -5.04 -38.25 9.58
CA LEU A 546 -3.86 -37.39 9.57
C LEU A 546 -2.56 -38.18 9.72
N ILE A 547 -2.52 -39.19 10.59
CA ILE A 547 -1.34 -40.03 10.83
C ILE A 547 -1.13 -40.99 9.64
N ASP A 548 -2.17 -41.74 9.27
CA ASP A 548 -2.05 -42.85 8.33
C ASP A 548 -1.93 -42.37 6.87
N LEU A 549 -2.78 -41.40 6.48
CA LEU A 549 -2.87 -40.89 5.11
C LEU A 549 -1.97 -39.67 4.90
N CYS A 550 -1.98 -38.71 5.84
CA CYS A 550 -1.25 -37.45 5.71
C CYS A 550 0.12 -37.43 6.38
N LYS A 551 0.60 -38.58 6.87
CA LYS A 551 1.93 -38.77 7.46
C LYS A 551 2.27 -37.78 8.58
N LEU A 552 1.28 -37.40 9.39
CA LEU A 552 1.51 -36.67 10.63
C LEU A 552 2.36 -37.56 11.57
N PRO A 553 3.45 -37.04 12.17
CA PRO A 553 4.26 -37.82 13.10
C PRO A 553 3.41 -38.39 14.25
N SER A 554 3.56 -39.68 14.54
CA SER A 554 2.80 -40.37 15.59
C SER A 554 3.04 -39.80 17.00
N GLY A 555 4.19 -39.16 17.22
CA GLY A 555 4.54 -38.44 18.46
C GLY A 555 4.15 -36.95 18.49
N TRP A 556 3.23 -36.50 17.64
CA TRP A 556 2.84 -35.09 17.59
C TRP A 556 2.09 -34.60 18.85
N SER A 557 2.33 -33.34 19.22
CA SER A 557 1.75 -32.64 20.36
C SER A 557 1.29 -31.22 19.97
N MET A 558 0.26 -30.72 20.68
CA MET A 558 -0.22 -29.33 20.60
C MET A 558 0.88 -28.27 20.79
N SER A 559 1.95 -28.61 21.53
CA SER A 559 3.12 -27.74 21.79
C SER A 559 4.08 -27.64 20.60
N ASN A 560 3.98 -28.51 19.59
CA ASN A 560 4.90 -28.50 18.46
C ASN A 560 4.77 -27.20 17.65
N ASN A 561 5.91 -26.59 17.34
CA ASN A 561 5.97 -25.41 16.47
C ASN A 561 5.84 -25.86 15.02
N MET A 562 4.62 -25.81 14.51
CA MET A 562 4.31 -25.97 13.08
C MET A 562 4.11 -24.61 12.44
N SER A 563 4.70 -24.41 11.27
CA SER A 563 4.44 -23.23 10.44
C SER A 563 3.02 -23.27 9.85
N ASP A 564 2.46 -22.12 9.50
CA ASP A 564 1.15 -22.02 8.85
C ASP A 564 1.09 -22.82 7.55
N VAL A 565 2.22 -22.93 6.84
CA VAL A 565 2.35 -23.75 5.62
C VAL A 565 2.15 -25.22 5.94
N GLN A 566 2.78 -25.73 7.01
CA GLN A 566 2.62 -27.12 7.43
C GLN A 566 1.20 -27.41 7.92
N LEU A 567 0.59 -26.50 8.68
CA LEU A 567 -0.80 -26.63 9.12
C LEU A 567 -1.76 -26.67 7.93
N GLY A 568 -1.53 -25.81 6.93
CA GLY A 568 -2.26 -25.81 5.67
C GLY A 568 -2.11 -27.11 4.88
N GLN A 569 -0.88 -27.65 4.77
CA GLN A 569 -0.60 -28.90 4.06
C GLN A 569 -1.39 -30.09 4.59
N TYR A 570 -1.49 -30.26 5.91
CA TYR A 570 -2.26 -31.35 6.51
C TYR A 570 -3.76 -31.22 6.22
N LEU A 571 -4.28 -30.00 6.28
CA LEU A 571 -5.69 -29.73 5.96
C LEU A 571 -5.99 -29.95 4.47
N SER A 572 -5.07 -29.54 3.58
CA SER A 572 -5.15 -29.80 2.13
C SER A 572 -5.06 -31.31 1.83
N CYS A 573 -4.19 -32.05 2.50
CA CYS A 573 -4.11 -33.51 2.35
C CYS A 573 -5.41 -34.22 2.76
N LEU A 574 -6.00 -33.88 3.92
CA LEU A 574 -7.29 -34.43 4.33
C LEU A 574 -8.35 -34.19 3.26
N TYR A 575 -8.36 -33.00 2.67
CA TYR A 575 -9.31 -32.66 1.62
C TYR A 575 -9.07 -33.43 0.32
N GLN A 576 -7.82 -33.59 -0.13
CA GLN A 576 -7.48 -34.42 -1.29
C GLN A 576 -7.92 -35.87 -1.10
N GLN A 577 -7.81 -36.40 0.12
CA GLN A 577 -8.19 -37.77 0.46
C GLN A 577 -9.67 -37.90 0.87
N LYS A 578 -10.53 -36.91 0.58
CA LYS A 578 -11.94 -36.84 1.05
C LYS A 578 -12.75 -38.11 0.82
N GLN A 579 -12.48 -38.85 -0.25
CA GLN A 579 -13.17 -40.10 -0.56
C GLN A 579 -12.78 -41.28 0.36
N GLN A 580 -11.55 -41.27 0.88
CA GLN A 580 -11.02 -42.29 1.79
C GLN A 580 -11.32 -41.97 3.27
N LEU A 581 -11.86 -40.77 3.56
CA LEU A 581 -12.24 -40.37 4.91
C LEU A 581 -13.55 -41.01 5.37
N ASN A 582 -13.64 -41.31 6.67
CA ASN A 582 -14.89 -41.71 7.31
C ASN A 582 -15.94 -40.57 7.22
N SER A 583 -17.23 -40.91 7.34
CA SER A 583 -18.33 -39.96 7.15
C SER A 583 -18.29 -38.78 8.15
N VAL A 584 -17.86 -39.05 9.39
CA VAL A 584 -17.77 -38.05 10.47
C VAL A 584 -16.66 -37.03 10.20
N CYS A 585 -15.46 -37.49 9.88
CA CYS A 585 -14.31 -36.68 9.50
C CYS A 585 -14.60 -35.85 8.25
N ARG A 586 -15.23 -36.46 7.24
CA ARG A 586 -15.63 -35.75 6.01
C ARG A 586 -16.62 -34.63 6.30
N SER A 587 -17.57 -34.85 7.20
CA SER A 587 -18.54 -33.83 7.61
C SER A 587 -17.89 -32.67 8.36
N GLU A 588 -17.03 -32.96 9.35
CA GLU A 588 -16.32 -31.92 10.09
C GLU A 588 -15.31 -31.17 9.21
N LEU A 589 -14.64 -31.86 8.28
CA LEU A 589 -13.76 -31.24 7.30
C LEU A 589 -14.52 -30.23 6.42
N LYS A 590 -15.66 -30.62 5.85
CA LYS A 590 -16.52 -29.71 5.08
C LYS A 590 -16.94 -28.49 5.89
N ARG A 591 -17.22 -28.68 7.18
CA ARG A 591 -17.64 -27.59 8.06
C ARG A 591 -16.50 -26.60 8.34
N ILE A 592 -15.27 -27.08 8.58
CA ILE A 592 -14.10 -26.20 8.75
C ILE A 592 -13.78 -25.44 7.46
N MET A 593 -13.96 -26.06 6.30
CA MET A 593 -13.84 -25.36 5.02
C MET A 593 -14.90 -24.27 4.86
N SER A 594 -16.16 -24.56 5.25
CA SER A 594 -17.22 -23.53 5.27
C SER A 594 -16.90 -22.34 6.18
N ILE A 595 -16.26 -22.57 7.33
CA ILE A 595 -15.83 -21.50 8.24
C ILE A 595 -14.68 -20.72 7.64
N ARG A 596 -13.74 -21.41 6.97
CA ARG A 596 -12.61 -20.79 6.28
C ARG A 596 -13.07 -19.88 5.14
N THR A 597 -14.04 -20.31 4.33
CA THR A 597 -14.66 -19.48 3.28
C THR A 597 -15.38 -18.26 3.86
N LYS A 598 -16.14 -18.42 4.95
CA LYS A 598 -16.78 -17.29 5.65
C LYS A 598 -15.76 -16.32 6.27
N ALA A 599 -14.70 -16.82 6.91
CA ALA A 599 -13.66 -16.05 7.58
C ALA A 599 -12.71 -15.31 6.62
N ILE A 600 -12.46 -15.89 5.44
CA ILE A 600 -11.52 -15.39 4.42
C ILE A 600 -12.24 -14.61 3.29
N GLY A 601 -13.53 -14.90 3.05
CA GLY A 601 -14.33 -14.29 1.98
C GLY A 601 -14.15 -14.95 0.60
N LEU A 602 -14.01 -16.28 0.55
CA LEU A 602 -13.89 -17.07 -0.68
C LEU A 602 -15.17 -17.88 -0.95
N MET A 603 -15.48 -18.23 -2.21
CA MET A 603 -16.60 -19.13 -2.53
C MET A 603 -16.25 -20.61 -2.32
N PRO A 604 -17.17 -21.44 -1.81
CA PRO A 604 -16.94 -22.88 -1.57
C PRO A 604 -16.49 -23.66 -2.80
N GLU A 605 -16.97 -23.31 -3.99
CA GLU A 605 -16.63 -23.99 -5.26
C GLU A 605 -15.21 -23.71 -5.75
N ILE A 606 -14.65 -22.54 -5.40
CA ILE A 606 -13.24 -22.22 -5.69
C ILE A 606 -12.37 -22.91 -4.64
N GLU A 607 -12.77 -22.86 -3.38
CA GLU A 607 -12.05 -23.54 -2.30
C GLU A 607 -11.94 -25.04 -2.57
N ASP A 608 -13.04 -25.70 -2.94
CA ASP A 608 -13.10 -27.14 -3.18
C ASP A 608 -12.15 -27.62 -4.27
N ASN A 609 -11.88 -26.77 -5.26
CA ASN A 609 -11.06 -27.10 -6.42
C ASN A 609 -9.64 -26.51 -6.35
N CYS A 610 -9.40 -25.49 -5.51
CA CYS A 610 -8.14 -24.75 -5.42
C CYS A 610 -7.39 -24.90 -4.10
N ILE A 611 -7.81 -25.82 -3.23
CA ILE A 611 -7.27 -25.92 -1.87
C ILE A 611 -5.77 -26.23 -1.79
N THR A 612 -5.25 -26.90 -2.81
CA THR A 612 -3.84 -27.26 -2.98
C THR A 612 -3.03 -26.04 -3.39
N ASP A 613 -3.52 -25.31 -4.37
CA ASP A 613 -2.90 -24.08 -4.87
C ASP A 613 -2.99 -22.92 -3.88
N LEU A 614 -4.06 -22.86 -3.08
CA LEU A 614 -4.24 -21.90 -1.99
C LEU A 614 -3.14 -22.03 -0.93
N ALA A 615 -2.59 -23.23 -0.71
CA ALA A 615 -1.46 -23.42 0.20
C ALA A 615 -0.16 -22.82 -0.34
N THR A 616 -0.02 -22.67 -1.66
CA THR A 616 1.13 -21.99 -2.28
C THR A 616 1.00 -20.46 -2.21
N CYS A 617 -0.20 -19.95 -1.96
CA CYS A 617 -0.47 -18.54 -1.73
C CYS A 617 -0.10 -18.17 -0.29
N LYS A 618 1.16 -17.73 -0.10
CA LYS A 618 1.61 -17.13 1.17
C LYS A 618 0.64 -16.02 1.56
N ASN A 619 0.24 -16.01 2.84
CA ASN A 619 -0.61 -14.99 3.50
C ASN A 619 -0.50 -13.64 2.79
N PRO A 620 -1.45 -13.31 1.91
CA PRO A 620 -1.62 -11.93 1.56
C PRO A 620 -2.36 -11.28 2.73
N GLU A 621 -1.78 -10.22 3.21
CA GLU A 621 -2.13 -9.51 4.42
C GLU A 621 -3.54 -8.84 4.42
N ILE A 622 -4.35 -9.02 3.36
CA ILE A 622 -5.68 -8.41 3.22
C ILE A 622 -6.71 -9.46 2.75
N LYS A 623 -7.93 -9.42 3.33
CA LYS A 623 -9.10 -10.23 2.91
C LYS A 623 -9.31 -10.19 1.37
N GLY A 624 -9.51 -11.35 0.75
CA GLY A 624 -9.85 -11.48 -0.68
C GLY A 624 -8.64 -11.51 -1.63
N GLU A 625 -7.41 -11.46 -1.11
CA GLU A 625 -6.20 -11.59 -1.92
C GLU A 625 -5.80 -13.04 -2.18
N GLU A 626 -6.39 -14.03 -1.51
CA GLU A 626 -6.17 -15.45 -1.82
C GLU A 626 -6.68 -15.78 -3.23
N LEU A 627 -7.87 -15.27 -3.58
CA LEU A 627 -8.40 -15.35 -4.95
C LEU A 627 -7.50 -14.59 -5.93
N LYS A 628 -7.04 -13.38 -5.57
CA LYS A 628 -6.10 -12.61 -6.40
C LYS A 628 -4.75 -13.31 -6.56
N CYS A 629 -4.29 -14.02 -5.53
CA CYS A 629 -3.07 -14.80 -5.57
C CYS A 629 -3.22 -15.99 -6.50
N LEU A 630 -4.32 -16.73 -6.38
CA LEU A 630 -4.67 -17.79 -7.31
C LEU A 630 -4.74 -17.26 -8.75
N GLN A 631 -5.41 -16.13 -8.97
CA GLN A 631 -5.48 -15.47 -10.29
C GLN A 631 -4.10 -14.99 -10.80
N LYS A 632 -3.22 -14.47 -9.93
CA LYS A 632 -1.83 -14.12 -10.27
C LYS A 632 -1.00 -15.34 -10.62
N LYS A 633 -1.26 -16.48 -9.97
CA LYS A 633 -0.58 -17.75 -10.19
C LYS A 633 -1.31 -18.66 -11.18
N TYR A 634 -2.32 -18.16 -11.90
CA TYR A 634 -3.22 -18.95 -12.76
C TYR A 634 -2.52 -19.95 -13.69
N LYS A 635 -1.36 -19.57 -14.25
CA LYS A 635 -0.56 -20.42 -15.14
C LYS A 635 0.08 -21.63 -14.43
N LYS A 636 0.26 -21.57 -13.11
CA LYS A 636 0.93 -22.56 -12.26
C LYS A 636 -0.05 -23.36 -11.38
N LEU A 637 -1.36 -23.20 -11.59
CA LEU A 637 -2.41 -23.88 -10.84
C LEU A 637 -2.67 -25.28 -11.37
N GLU A 638 -3.20 -26.13 -10.49
CA GLU A 638 -3.72 -27.46 -10.81
C GLU A 638 -4.93 -27.37 -11.76
N SER A 639 -5.19 -28.39 -12.59
CA SER A 639 -6.20 -28.35 -13.66
C SER A 639 -7.60 -28.02 -13.17
N ASP A 640 -7.96 -28.57 -12.01
CA ASP A 640 -9.28 -28.44 -11.42
C ASP A 640 -9.45 -27.04 -10.82
N CYS A 641 -8.42 -26.54 -10.16
CA CYS A 641 -8.37 -25.17 -9.63
C CYS A 641 -8.44 -24.14 -10.75
N LYS A 642 -7.64 -24.34 -11.81
CA LYS A 642 -7.62 -23.49 -12.99
C LYS A 642 -9.02 -23.42 -13.62
N SER A 643 -9.69 -24.56 -13.75
CA SER A 643 -11.05 -24.65 -14.28
C SER A 643 -12.07 -23.95 -13.37
N ALA A 644 -11.95 -24.08 -12.05
CA ALA A 644 -12.84 -23.45 -11.09
C ALA A 644 -12.66 -21.93 -11.03
N ILE A 645 -11.42 -21.43 -11.04
CA ILE A 645 -11.14 -20.00 -11.13
C ILE A 645 -11.57 -19.47 -12.48
N GLN A 646 -11.38 -20.22 -13.57
CA GLN A 646 -11.87 -19.81 -14.88
C GLN A 646 -13.39 -19.72 -14.91
N LYS A 647 -14.10 -20.70 -14.32
CA LYS A 647 -15.56 -20.71 -14.20
C LYS A 647 -16.06 -19.56 -13.32
N TYR A 648 -15.45 -19.35 -12.16
CA TYR A 648 -15.81 -18.25 -11.27
C TYR A 648 -15.50 -16.89 -11.89
N THR A 649 -14.33 -16.72 -12.49
CA THR A 649 -13.94 -15.48 -13.17
C THR A 649 -14.85 -15.22 -14.37
N LYS A 650 -15.29 -16.26 -15.09
CA LYS A 650 -16.34 -16.13 -16.11
C LYS A 650 -17.68 -15.70 -15.49
N MET A 651 -18.09 -16.29 -14.37
CA MET A 651 -19.35 -15.95 -13.69
C MET A 651 -19.36 -14.53 -13.11
N THR A 652 -18.31 -14.08 -12.43
CA THR A 652 -18.20 -12.71 -11.90
C THR A 652 -18.04 -11.66 -12.98
N ILE A 653 -17.55 -12.03 -14.16
CA ILE A 653 -17.46 -11.12 -15.32
C ILE A 653 -18.77 -11.10 -16.12
N SER A 654 -19.49 -12.22 -16.20
CA SER A 654 -20.83 -12.30 -16.80
C SER A 654 -21.90 -11.62 -15.94
N ASP A 655 -21.81 -11.77 -14.62
CA ASP A 655 -22.64 -11.07 -13.64
C ASP A 655 -21.76 -10.47 -12.53
N PRO A 656 -21.48 -9.16 -12.60
CA PRO A 656 -20.68 -8.43 -11.61
C PRO A 656 -21.29 -8.45 -10.20
N THR A 657 -22.58 -8.74 -10.06
CA THR A 657 -23.25 -8.82 -8.75
C THR A 657 -22.89 -10.09 -7.97
N VAL A 658 -22.33 -11.09 -8.66
CA VAL A 658 -21.75 -12.29 -8.05
C VAL A 658 -20.46 -11.99 -7.30
N ASP A 659 -19.76 -10.89 -7.63
CA ASP A 659 -18.60 -10.45 -6.87
C ASP A 659 -19.04 -9.82 -5.54
N PHE A 660 -19.03 -10.66 -4.49
CA PHE A 660 -19.38 -10.27 -3.12
C PHE A 660 -18.56 -9.07 -2.62
N VAL A 661 -17.29 -8.95 -3.01
CA VAL A 661 -16.42 -7.86 -2.57
C VAL A 661 -16.83 -6.56 -3.25
N LEU A 662 -17.08 -6.59 -4.56
CA LEU A 662 -17.59 -5.44 -5.31
C LEU A 662 -18.95 -4.99 -4.76
N MET A 663 -19.90 -5.90 -4.58
CA MET A 663 -21.24 -5.56 -4.11
C MET A 663 -21.27 -5.03 -2.69
N LYS A 664 -20.57 -5.67 -1.74
CA LYS A 664 -20.49 -5.17 -0.35
C LYS A 664 -19.82 -3.80 -0.25
N THR A 665 -18.76 -3.56 -1.04
CA THR A 665 -18.05 -2.28 -0.98
C THR A 665 -18.78 -1.15 -1.71
N CYS A 666 -19.51 -1.48 -2.78
CA CYS A 666 -20.25 -0.49 -3.56
C CYS A 666 -21.72 -0.33 -3.16
N GLU A 667 -22.27 -1.15 -2.27
CA GLU A 667 -23.65 -1.04 -1.74
C GLU A 667 -24.08 0.40 -1.40
N PRO A 668 -23.33 1.17 -0.59
CA PRO A 668 -23.73 2.56 -0.29
C PRO A 668 -23.72 3.45 -1.54
N MET A 669 -22.83 3.18 -2.49
CA MET A 669 -22.70 3.95 -3.74
C MET A 669 -23.80 3.59 -4.74
N ILE A 670 -24.24 2.34 -4.76
CA ILE A 670 -25.36 1.87 -5.58
C ILE A 670 -26.64 2.62 -5.19
N GLN A 671 -26.90 2.77 -3.89
CA GLN A 671 -28.06 3.52 -3.41
C GLN A 671 -28.00 5.02 -3.78
N ILE A 672 -26.80 5.61 -3.75
CA ILE A 672 -26.60 7.04 -4.05
C ILE A 672 -26.70 7.34 -5.54
N PHE A 673 -26.08 6.52 -6.40
CA PHE A 673 -25.91 6.82 -7.82
C PHE A 673 -26.81 6.01 -8.76
N CYS A 674 -27.26 4.84 -8.35
CA CYS A 674 -27.84 3.82 -9.22
C CYS A 674 -29.21 3.28 -8.74
N SER A 675 -29.92 4.05 -7.91
CA SER A 675 -31.20 3.66 -7.28
C SER A 675 -32.39 3.47 -8.23
N ASN A 676 -32.29 3.93 -9.49
CA ASN A 676 -33.37 3.87 -10.48
C ASN A 676 -33.25 2.71 -11.48
N ILE A 677 -32.39 1.71 -11.21
CA ILE A 677 -32.17 0.57 -12.11
C ILE A 677 -33.10 -0.57 -11.66
N GLU A 678 -33.98 -1.02 -12.55
CA GLU A 678 -34.90 -2.13 -12.28
C GLU A 678 -34.15 -3.44 -11.98
N ALA A 679 -34.64 -4.21 -11.01
CA ALA A 679 -34.09 -5.51 -10.66
C ALA A 679 -34.25 -6.48 -11.84
N GLY A 680 -33.15 -6.74 -12.56
CA GLY A 680 -33.12 -7.64 -13.72
C GLY A 680 -32.25 -7.18 -14.91
N ASN A 681 -31.75 -5.93 -14.92
CA ASN A 681 -30.80 -5.44 -15.94
C ASN A 681 -29.40 -5.18 -15.33
N GLU A 682 -28.70 -6.27 -15.05
CA GLU A 682 -27.43 -6.34 -14.27
C GLU A 682 -26.25 -5.60 -14.96
N ASN A 683 -26.24 -5.56 -16.29
CA ASN A 683 -25.24 -4.83 -17.08
C ASN A 683 -25.32 -3.29 -16.92
N ASP A 684 -26.49 -2.76 -16.58
CA ASP A 684 -26.69 -1.31 -16.43
C ASP A 684 -26.24 -0.80 -15.05
N LEU A 685 -26.29 -1.67 -14.03
CA LEU A 685 -25.77 -1.36 -12.69
C LEU A 685 -24.27 -1.10 -12.73
N LEU A 686 -23.50 -2.00 -13.35
CA LEU A 686 -22.06 -1.84 -13.46
C LEU A 686 -21.71 -0.62 -14.35
N ARG A 687 -22.43 -0.40 -15.45
CA ARG A 687 -22.26 0.80 -16.30
C ARG A 687 -22.51 2.08 -15.51
N CYS A 688 -23.51 2.10 -14.62
CA CYS A 688 -23.78 3.22 -13.73
C CYS A 688 -22.64 3.46 -12.73
N LEU A 689 -22.10 2.40 -12.12
CA LEU A 689 -20.96 2.50 -11.20
C LEU A 689 -19.69 2.99 -11.92
N ILE A 690 -19.38 2.44 -13.10
CA ILE A 690 -18.24 2.87 -13.92
C ILE A 690 -18.39 4.34 -14.33
N LYS A 691 -19.60 4.77 -14.72
CA LYS A 691 -19.87 6.18 -15.08
C LYS A 691 -19.61 7.14 -13.92
N ASN A 692 -19.93 6.72 -12.69
CA ASN A 692 -19.79 7.56 -11.49
C ASN A 692 -18.49 7.35 -10.71
N LYS A 693 -17.60 6.43 -11.12
CA LYS A 693 -16.40 6.05 -10.33
C LYS A 693 -15.44 7.18 -10.00
N ASN A 694 -15.45 8.26 -10.78
CA ASN A 694 -14.61 9.44 -10.56
C ASN A 694 -15.34 10.60 -9.89
N ASN A 695 -16.59 10.40 -9.45
CA ASN A 695 -17.33 11.40 -8.68
C ASN A 695 -16.66 11.60 -7.30
N GLN A 696 -16.63 12.83 -6.79
CA GLN A 696 -16.07 13.14 -5.47
C GLN A 696 -16.75 12.39 -4.33
N LYS A 697 -18.04 12.05 -4.49
CA LYS A 697 -18.82 11.28 -3.51
C LYS A 697 -18.61 9.76 -3.61
N MET A 698 -17.82 9.28 -4.57
CA MET A 698 -17.52 7.85 -4.72
C MET A 698 -16.56 7.38 -3.63
N ASP A 699 -16.92 6.32 -2.91
CA ASP A 699 -16.04 5.71 -1.91
C ASP A 699 -14.74 5.16 -2.55
N PHE A 700 -13.61 5.38 -1.88
CA PHE A 700 -12.30 4.99 -2.40
C PHE A 700 -12.14 3.47 -2.57
N ARG A 701 -12.75 2.67 -1.69
CA ARG A 701 -12.68 1.20 -1.75
C ARG A 701 -13.57 0.69 -2.89
N CYS A 702 -14.79 1.21 -3.02
CA CYS A 702 -15.65 0.91 -4.16
C CYS A 702 -14.95 1.28 -5.49
N LYS A 703 -14.35 2.47 -5.57
CA LYS A 703 -13.58 2.91 -6.74
C LYS A 703 -12.45 1.94 -7.11
N THR A 704 -11.64 1.53 -6.12
CA THR A 704 -10.51 0.60 -6.36
C THR A 704 -11.01 -0.76 -6.83
N ASN A 705 -12.13 -1.26 -6.32
CA ASN A 705 -12.71 -2.52 -6.75
C ASN A 705 -13.30 -2.43 -8.17
N ILE A 706 -13.94 -1.31 -8.54
CA ILE A 706 -14.39 -1.06 -9.92
C ILE A 706 -13.19 -1.03 -10.88
N GLU A 707 -12.11 -0.33 -10.53
CA GLU A 707 -10.89 -0.29 -11.35
C GLU A 707 -10.24 -1.67 -11.48
N HIS A 708 -10.21 -2.44 -10.40
CA HIS A 708 -9.72 -3.81 -10.40
C HIS A 708 -10.53 -4.70 -11.35
N TYR A 709 -11.85 -4.60 -11.29
CA TYR A 709 -12.75 -5.31 -12.19
C TYR A 709 -12.49 -4.93 -13.66
N GLN A 710 -12.39 -3.63 -13.96
CA GLN A 710 -12.12 -3.17 -15.33
C GLN A 710 -10.77 -3.70 -15.87
N ILE A 711 -9.72 -3.74 -15.03
CA ILE A 711 -8.42 -4.33 -15.41
C ILE A 711 -8.52 -5.84 -15.63
N MET A 712 -9.26 -6.56 -14.78
CA MET A 712 -9.44 -8.01 -14.94
C MET A 712 -10.17 -8.36 -16.24
N SER A 713 -11.16 -7.58 -16.63
CA SER A 713 -11.94 -7.79 -17.87
C SER A 713 -11.10 -7.74 -19.15
N LEU A 714 -9.88 -7.20 -19.11
CA LEU A 714 -9.02 -7.01 -20.29
C LEU A 714 -8.18 -8.25 -20.67
N LYS A 715 -8.10 -9.28 -19.80
CA LYS A 715 -7.06 -10.31 -19.87
C LYS A 715 -7.35 -11.55 -20.72
N ASP A 716 -8.60 -11.84 -21.10
CA ASP A 716 -8.94 -12.99 -21.98
C ASP A 716 -10.16 -12.67 -22.89
N GLU A 717 -10.27 -13.37 -24.01
CA GLU A 717 -11.23 -13.15 -25.10
C GLU A 717 -12.67 -13.52 -24.72
N ALA A 718 -12.86 -14.43 -23.76
CA ALA A 718 -14.18 -14.84 -23.26
C ALA A 718 -14.95 -13.69 -22.55
N PHE A 719 -14.33 -12.52 -22.42
CA PHE A 719 -14.78 -11.38 -21.61
C PHE A 719 -15.27 -10.18 -22.44
N LEU A 720 -15.48 -10.34 -23.75
CA LEU A 720 -16.28 -9.39 -24.52
C LEU A 720 -17.68 -9.36 -23.90
N SER A 721 -18.18 -8.16 -23.56
CA SER A 721 -19.53 -8.05 -22.98
C SER A 721 -20.53 -8.72 -23.93
N GLU A 722 -21.60 -9.30 -23.39
CA GLU A 722 -22.56 -10.01 -24.23
C GLU A 722 -23.09 -9.11 -25.35
N GLN A 723 -23.32 -7.83 -25.06
CA GLN A 723 -23.71 -6.80 -26.04
C GLN A 723 -22.60 -6.47 -27.05
N PHE A 724 -21.34 -6.41 -26.62
CA PHE A 724 -20.21 -6.21 -27.54
C PHE A 724 -20.07 -7.39 -28.50
N ARG A 725 -20.20 -8.62 -27.99
CA ARG A 725 -20.17 -9.82 -28.84
C ARG A 725 -21.38 -9.83 -29.77
N GLN A 726 -22.59 -9.59 -29.27
CA GLN A 726 -23.81 -9.52 -30.10
C GLN A 726 -23.69 -8.51 -31.26
N HIS A 727 -23.06 -7.36 -31.05
CA HIS A 727 -22.95 -6.33 -32.08
C HIS A 727 -21.70 -6.41 -32.98
N CYS A 728 -20.61 -7.03 -32.51
CA CYS A 728 -19.32 -7.11 -33.21
C CYS A 728 -18.90 -8.53 -33.66
N ASP A 729 -19.69 -9.58 -33.41
CA ASP A 729 -19.27 -10.98 -33.67
C ASP A 729 -18.83 -11.22 -35.12
N GLN A 730 -19.54 -10.58 -36.06
CA GLN A 730 -19.28 -10.71 -37.50
C GLN A 730 -17.89 -10.18 -37.85
N GLU A 731 -17.59 -8.96 -37.43
CA GLU A 731 -16.30 -8.31 -37.68
C GLU A 731 -15.14 -8.98 -36.94
N ILE A 732 -15.39 -9.47 -35.72
CA ILE A 732 -14.38 -10.18 -34.94
C ILE A 732 -13.99 -11.47 -35.66
N THR A 733 -14.98 -12.24 -36.13
CA THR A 733 -14.75 -13.51 -36.82
C THR A 733 -14.07 -13.29 -38.18
N SER A 734 -14.44 -12.23 -38.92
CA SER A 734 -13.89 -11.98 -40.26
C SER A 734 -12.49 -11.35 -40.26
N HIS A 735 -12.18 -10.47 -39.31
CA HIS A 735 -10.97 -9.65 -39.35
C HIS A 735 -10.05 -9.77 -38.11
N CYS A 736 -10.56 -10.26 -36.97
CA CYS A 736 -9.81 -10.28 -35.71
C CYS A 736 -9.73 -11.66 -35.05
N SER A 737 -10.00 -12.73 -35.79
CA SER A 737 -10.09 -14.13 -35.28
C SER A 737 -8.78 -14.67 -34.68
N THR A 738 -7.64 -14.04 -34.99
CA THR A 738 -6.32 -14.42 -34.45
C THR A 738 -6.03 -13.86 -33.05
N LYS A 739 -6.90 -12.99 -32.50
CA LYS A 739 -6.60 -12.18 -31.31
C LYS A 739 -7.21 -12.76 -30.02
N LYS A 740 -6.36 -13.29 -29.14
CA LYS A 740 -6.75 -14.01 -27.90
C LYS A 740 -7.20 -13.18 -26.67
N THR A 741 -7.24 -11.85 -26.73
CA THR A 741 -7.56 -11.01 -25.55
C THR A 741 -8.53 -9.89 -25.92
N LYS A 742 -9.41 -9.49 -24.99
CA LYS A 742 -10.29 -8.33 -25.18
C LYS A 742 -9.52 -7.08 -25.62
N ALA A 743 -8.35 -6.80 -25.02
CA ALA A 743 -7.53 -5.65 -25.37
C ALA A 743 -7.00 -5.70 -26.81
N SER A 744 -6.61 -6.88 -27.32
CA SER A 744 -6.13 -7.05 -28.69
C SER A 744 -7.25 -7.06 -29.72
N VAL A 745 -8.44 -7.59 -29.40
CA VAL A 745 -9.64 -7.50 -30.24
C VAL A 745 -10.08 -6.04 -30.40
N ILE A 746 -10.19 -5.29 -29.31
CA ILE A 746 -10.52 -3.85 -29.36
C ILE A 746 -9.48 -3.08 -30.18
N GLN A 747 -8.19 -3.42 -30.04
CA GLN A 747 -7.14 -2.76 -30.82
C GLN A 747 -7.23 -3.09 -32.31
N CYS A 748 -7.55 -4.34 -32.65
CA CYS A 748 -7.77 -4.78 -34.03
C CYS A 748 -8.93 -4.00 -34.66
N LEU A 749 -10.09 -3.99 -34.02
CA LEU A 749 -11.26 -3.23 -34.49
C LEU A 749 -10.96 -1.71 -34.57
N ALA A 750 -10.22 -1.14 -33.62
CA ALA A 750 -9.81 0.27 -33.69
C ALA A 750 -8.89 0.57 -34.88
N ASN A 751 -8.01 -0.37 -35.24
CA ASN A 751 -7.16 -0.22 -36.42
C ASN A 751 -7.98 -0.31 -37.71
N LEU A 752 -8.96 -1.21 -37.79
CA LEU A 752 -9.90 -1.29 -38.92
C LEU A 752 -10.68 0.02 -39.08
N VAL A 753 -11.14 0.65 -37.98
CA VAL A 753 -11.77 1.98 -38.06
C VAL A 753 -10.84 3.03 -38.67
N LEU A 754 -9.55 3.02 -38.34
CA LEU A 754 -8.57 3.93 -38.95
C LEU A 754 -8.30 3.59 -40.42
N GLN A 755 -8.36 2.31 -40.80
CA GLN A 755 -8.20 1.86 -42.18
C GLN A 755 -9.43 2.21 -43.05
N ASP A 756 -10.65 2.06 -42.52
CA ASP A 756 -11.90 2.44 -43.17
C ASP A 756 -11.87 3.89 -43.64
N VAL A 757 -11.38 4.80 -42.79
CA VAL A 757 -11.22 6.22 -43.13
C VAL A 757 -10.16 6.43 -44.21
N ARG A 758 -9.06 5.67 -44.18
CA ARG A 758 -7.96 5.77 -45.16
C ARG A 758 -8.35 5.22 -46.54
N LYS A 759 -9.01 4.05 -46.58
CA LYS A 759 -9.36 3.31 -47.81
C LYS A 759 -10.77 3.62 -48.33
N LYS A 760 -11.52 4.53 -47.67
CA LYS A 760 -12.95 4.80 -47.92
C LYS A 760 -13.81 3.53 -47.88
N GLN A 761 -13.51 2.64 -46.93
CA GLN A 761 -14.24 1.40 -46.69
C GLN A 761 -15.12 1.53 -45.44
N ASN A 762 -16.05 0.60 -45.26
CA ASN A 762 -16.86 0.50 -44.05
C ASN A 762 -16.92 -0.96 -43.60
N GLN A 763 -15.78 -1.48 -43.19
CA GLN A 763 -15.61 -2.85 -42.71
C GLN A 763 -16.31 -3.09 -41.37
N ILE A 764 -16.52 -2.03 -40.57
CA ILE A 764 -17.20 -2.11 -39.27
C ILE A 764 -18.59 -1.48 -39.33
N ASN A 765 -19.61 -2.26 -38.97
CA ASN A 765 -20.99 -1.79 -38.90
C ASN A 765 -21.19 -0.73 -37.80
N GLU A 766 -22.25 0.09 -37.90
CA GLU A 766 -22.50 1.19 -36.94
C GLU A 766 -22.81 0.71 -35.50
N ASN A 767 -23.39 -0.48 -35.32
CA ASN A 767 -23.69 -1.03 -33.99
C ASN A 767 -22.39 -1.44 -33.28
N CYS A 768 -21.52 -2.17 -33.98
CA CYS A 768 -20.19 -2.52 -33.50
C CYS A 768 -19.35 -1.27 -33.25
N ARG A 769 -19.39 -0.28 -34.14
CA ARG A 769 -18.70 1.02 -33.97
C ARG A 769 -19.15 1.74 -32.70
N ASN A 770 -20.43 1.68 -32.35
CA ASN A 770 -20.97 2.27 -31.12
C ASN A 770 -20.52 1.53 -29.85
N GLU A 771 -20.49 0.19 -29.85
CA GLU A 771 -19.96 -0.59 -28.72
C GLU A 771 -18.44 -0.41 -28.56
N LEU A 772 -17.70 -0.42 -29.68
CA LEU A 772 -16.26 -0.14 -29.70
C LEU A 772 -15.95 1.24 -29.13
N LYS A 773 -16.77 2.25 -29.43
CA LYS A 773 -16.64 3.59 -28.84
C LYS A 773 -16.73 3.57 -27.31
N ILE A 774 -17.64 2.78 -26.73
CA ILE A 774 -17.80 2.68 -25.26
C ILE A 774 -16.55 2.07 -24.63
N GLU A 775 -16.04 0.99 -25.21
CA GLU A 775 -14.83 0.31 -24.72
C GLU A 775 -13.59 1.21 -24.85
N LEU A 776 -13.44 1.90 -25.98
CA LEU A 776 -12.33 2.84 -26.20
C LEU A 776 -12.38 4.07 -25.28
N LEU A 777 -13.59 4.53 -24.92
CA LEU A 777 -13.80 5.60 -23.96
C LEU A 777 -13.23 5.22 -22.58
N GLN A 778 -13.53 4.01 -22.10
CA GLN A 778 -12.97 3.52 -20.83
C GLN A 778 -11.44 3.41 -20.89
N ARG A 779 -10.89 2.90 -22.00
CA ARG A 779 -9.43 2.84 -22.21
C ARG A 779 -8.78 4.23 -22.29
N SER A 780 -9.53 5.28 -22.63
CA SER A 780 -8.98 6.64 -22.80
C SER A 780 -8.94 7.42 -21.49
N GLU A 781 -9.66 6.92 -20.48
CA GLU A 781 -9.72 7.52 -19.16
C GLU A 781 -8.51 7.14 -18.30
N ASN A 782 -8.05 5.89 -18.36
CA ASN A 782 -6.99 5.43 -17.47
C ASN A 782 -5.94 4.63 -18.23
N ILE A 783 -4.67 5.03 -18.09
CA ILE A 783 -3.54 4.36 -18.76
C ILE A 783 -3.45 2.87 -18.40
N ASN A 784 -3.89 2.48 -17.20
CA ASN A 784 -3.90 1.08 -16.75
C ASN A 784 -4.92 0.21 -17.49
N LEU A 785 -5.92 0.84 -18.14
CA LEU A 785 -6.89 0.15 -18.98
C LEU A 785 -6.40 -0.01 -20.43
N ASP A 786 -5.24 0.55 -20.77
CA ASP A 786 -4.59 0.41 -22.06
C ASP A 786 -3.19 -0.23 -21.91
N PRO A 787 -3.13 -1.58 -21.75
CA PRO A 787 -1.88 -2.26 -21.42
C PRO A 787 -0.80 -2.11 -22.51
N LEU A 788 -1.20 -1.96 -23.77
CA LEU A 788 -0.28 -1.77 -24.89
C LEU A 788 0.40 -0.39 -24.83
N LEU A 789 -0.39 0.66 -24.58
CA LEU A 789 0.14 2.02 -24.41
C LEU A 789 0.95 2.17 -23.12
N ALA A 790 0.48 1.58 -22.02
CA ALA A 790 1.16 1.59 -20.73
C ALA A 790 2.54 0.91 -20.80
N LYS A 791 2.65 -0.23 -21.50
CA LYS A 791 3.92 -0.94 -21.71
C LYS A 791 4.88 -0.12 -22.57
N ALA A 792 4.40 0.43 -23.70
CA ALA A 792 5.23 1.25 -24.59
C ALA A 792 5.74 2.54 -23.92
N CYS A 793 4.92 3.19 -23.11
CA CYS A 793 5.24 4.47 -22.47
C CYS A 793 5.77 4.35 -21.03
N GLN A 794 6.08 3.15 -20.54
CA GLN A 794 6.37 2.91 -19.12
C GLN A 794 7.51 3.80 -18.59
N ASN A 795 8.59 3.96 -19.36
CA ASN A 795 9.75 4.78 -18.99
C ASN A 795 9.43 6.28 -19.05
N ASP A 796 8.68 6.71 -20.07
CA ASP A 796 8.28 8.11 -20.25
C ASP A 796 7.33 8.57 -19.15
N ILE A 797 6.42 7.70 -18.69
CA ILE A 797 5.51 7.98 -17.57
C ILE A 797 6.32 8.26 -16.29
N ARG A 798 7.34 7.43 -15.99
CA ARG A 798 8.20 7.63 -14.81
C ARG A 798 9.00 8.93 -14.91
N LYS A 799 9.44 9.30 -16.10
CA LYS A 799 10.29 10.47 -16.33
C LYS A 799 9.52 11.80 -16.35
N PHE A 800 8.37 11.83 -17.01
CA PHE A 800 7.65 13.08 -17.29
C PHE A 800 6.31 13.22 -16.55
N CYS A 801 5.69 12.11 -16.12
CA CYS A 801 4.31 12.10 -15.62
C CYS A 801 4.16 11.46 -14.22
N SER A 802 5.23 11.35 -13.44
CA SER A 802 5.24 10.68 -12.12
C SER A 802 4.35 11.34 -11.07
N SER A 803 4.03 12.63 -11.20
CA SER A 803 3.18 13.39 -10.28
C SER A 803 1.67 13.31 -10.58
N ARG A 804 1.26 12.58 -11.63
CA ARG A 804 -0.13 12.49 -12.09
C ARG A 804 -0.77 11.16 -11.68
N LEU A 805 -2.07 11.18 -11.39
CA LEU A 805 -2.84 9.97 -11.08
C LEU A 805 -3.26 9.27 -12.39
N ALA A 806 -3.42 7.96 -12.36
CA ALA A 806 -3.70 7.19 -13.57
C ALA A 806 -5.10 7.44 -14.16
N GLY A 807 -6.08 7.84 -13.35
CA GLY A 807 -7.45 8.13 -13.79
C GLY A 807 -7.67 9.55 -14.34
N ASN A 808 -8.87 9.82 -14.83
CA ASN A 808 -9.29 11.10 -15.43
C ASN A 808 -8.40 11.58 -16.61
N ALA A 809 -7.84 10.65 -17.36
CA ALA A 809 -6.94 10.83 -18.50
C ALA A 809 -5.66 11.62 -18.20
N GLN A 810 -5.30 11.83 -16.92
CA GLN A 810 -4.21 12.75 -16.56
C GLN A 810 -2.84 12.29 -17.07
N ILE A 811 -2.53 10.98 -16.99
CA ILE A 811 -1.27 10.45 -17.53
C ILE A 811 -1.27 10.52 -19.05
N ILE A 812 -2.37 10.14 -19.71
CA ILE A 812 -2.48 10.17 -21.17
C ILE A 812 -2.34 11.61 -21.70
N ASP A 813 -3.02 12.58 -21.08
CA ASP A 813 -2.90 14.01 -21.43
C ASP A 813 -1.48 14.55 -21.18
N CYS A 814 -0.82 14.09 -20.11
CA CYS A 814 0.57 14.45 -19.83
C CYS A 814 1.52 13.94 -20.92
N LEU A 815 1.31 12.71 -21.40
CA LEU A 815 2.06 12.15 -22.53
C LEU A 815 1.81 12.95 -23.82
N LYS A 816 0.56 13.29 -24.13
CA LYS A 816 0.19 14.15 -25.30
C LYS A 816 0.86 15.52 -25.24
N THR A 817 0.90 16.14 -24.07
CA THR A 817 1.56 17.45 -23.88
C THR A 817 3.08 17.37 -24.10
N ASN A 818 3.69 16.21 -23.83
CA ASN A 818 5.13 15.97 -24.00
C ASN A 818 5.48 15.14 -25.25
N HIS A 819 4.61 15.10 -26.26
CA HIS A 819 4.78 14.24 -27.45
C HIS A 819 6.14 14.38 -28.16
N ASN A 820 6.79 15.55 -28.12
CA ASN A 820 8.13 15.78 -28.70
C ASN A 820 9.30 15.28 -27.84
N LYS A 821 9.05 14.77 -26.63
CA LYS A 821 10.07 14.39 -25.64
C LYS A 821 9.99 12.92 -25.22
N VAL A 822 8.92 12.21 -25.58
CA VAL A 822 8.72 10.80 -25.28
C VAL A 822 9.55 9.91 -26.22
N SER A 823 9.75 8.65 -25.84
CA SER A 823 10.41 7.66 -26.68
C SER A 823 9.67 7.42 -28.00
N GLU A 824 10.39 6.98 -29.03
CA GLU A 824 9.82 6.70 -30.36
C GLU A 824 8.71 5.64 -30.32
N THR A 825 8.90 4.58 -29.52
CA THR A 825 7.91 3.51 -29.33
C THR A 825 6.64 4.02 -28.65
N CYS A 826 6.77 4.87 -27.62
CA CYS A 826 5.64 5.53 -26.98
C CYS A 826 4.94 6.49 -27.94
N TYR A 827 5.71 7.31 -28.67
CA TYR A 827 5.20 8.28 -29.64
C TYR A 827 4.37 7.60 -30.73
N ALA A 828 4.84 6.48 -31.30
CA ALA A 828 4.12 5.75 -32.33
C ALA A 828 2.73 5.26 -31.87
N LYS A 829 2.64 4.70 -30.65
CA LYS A 829 1.36 4.26 -30.07
C LYS A 829 0.47 5.44 -29.68
N LEU A 830 1.06 6.52 -29.15
CA LEU A 830 0.35 7.74 -28.78
C LEU A 830 -0.27 8.44 -30.00
N LYS A 831 0.48 8.55 -31.11
CA LYS A 831 0.00 9.12 -32.38
C LYS A 831 -1.18 8.32 -32.95
N LYS A 832 -1.15 6.99 -32.86
CA LYS A 832 -2.29 6.13 -33.26
C LYS A 832 -3.53 6.44 -32.41
N ARG A 833 -3.36 6.64 -31.10
CA ARG A 833 -4.44 7.05 -30.17
C ARG A 833 -5.03 8.40 -30.55
N GLU A 834 -4.19 9.39 -30.83
CA GLU A 834 -4.61 10.75 -31.19
C GLU A 834 -5.39 10.79 -32.51
N LYS A 835 -4.99 9.98 -33.50
CA LYS A 835 -5.77 9.79 -34.74
C LYS A 835 -7.15 9.20 -34.45
N LEU A 836 -7.22 8.20 -33.56
CA LEU A 836 -8.47 7.57 -33.15
C LEU A 836 -9.40 8.54 -32.42
N ASP A 837 -8.86 9.44 -31.60
CA ASP A 837 -9.64 10.48 -30.90
C ASP A 837 -10.29 11.47 -31.88
N VAL A 838 -9.73 11.67 -33.08
CA VAL A 838 -10.33 12.51 -34.13
C VAL A 838 -11.38 11.75 -34.93
N VAL A 839 -11.12 10.48 -35.28
CA VAL A 839 -12.05 9.64 -36.05
C VAL A 839 -13.27 9.22 -35.23
N LEU A 840 -13.08 8.98 -33.93
CA LEU A 840 -14.15 8.65 -32.98
C LEU A 840 -14.14 9.63 -31.80
N PRO A 841 -14.58 10.90 -31.97
CA PRO A 841 -14.53 11.91 -30.93
C PRO A 841 -15.25 11.54 -29.64
N GLY A 842 -16.29 10.71 -29.75
CA GLY A 842 -17.00 10.26 -28.57
C GLY A 842 -16.30 9.16 -27.77
N ALA A 843 -15.18 8.63 -28.25
CA ALA A 843 -14.29 7.73 -27.52
C ALA A 843 -13.13 8.48 -26.82
N ASP A 844 -13.04 9.80 -26.98
CA ASP A 844 -12.06 10.66 -26.31
C ASP A 844 -12.60 11.11 -24.94
N TYR A 845 -12.11 10.51 -23.85
CA TYR A 845 -12.52 10.86 -22.49
C TYR A 845 -12.22 12.33 -22.16
N SER A 846 -11.06 12.85 -22.57
CA SER A 846 -10.68 14.24 -22.29
C SER A 846 -11.64 15.22 -22.97
N LEU A 847 -12.03 14.97 -24.21
CA LEU A 847 -13.00 15.81 -24.93
C LEU A 847 -14.39 15.68 -24.29
N THR A 848 -14.89 14.46 -24.13
CA THR A 848 -16.26 14.20 -23.67
C THR A 848 -16.53 14.68 -22.24
N THR A 849 -15.52 14.65 -21.37
CA THR A 849 -15.66 15.12 -19.97
C THR A 849 -15.42 16.62 -19.83
N LYS A 850 -14.32 17.16 -20.39
CA LYS A 850 -13.96 18.58 -20.24
C LYS A 850 -14.89 19.49 -21.02
N CYS A 851 -15.52 18.99 -22.09
CA CYS A 851 -16.51 19.73 -22.89
C CYS A 851 -17.96 19.29 -22.63
N ALA A 852 -18.23 18.47 -21.61
CA ALA A 852 -19.56 17.90 -21.35
C ALA A 852 -20.73 18.92 -21.37
N PRO A 853 -20.62 20.11 -20.72
CA PRO A 853 -21.72 21.07 -20.72
C PRO A 853 -22.07 21.60 -22.11
N LEU A 854 -21.07 21.80 -22.97
CA LEU A 854 -21.28 22.28 -24.34
C LEU A 854 -21.84 21.19 -25.23
N ILE A 855 -21.32 19.96 -25.08
CA ILE A 855 -21.83 18.80 -25.83
C ILE A 855 -23.31 18.60 -25.53
N GLN A 856 -23.70 18.66 -24.25
CA GLN A 856 -25.09 18.49 -23.84
C GLN A 856 -25.99 19.64 -24.32
N LYS A 857 -25.48 20.89 -24.32
CA LYS A 857 -26.28 22.07 -24.68
C LYS A 857 -26.46 22.25 -26.20
N TYR A 858 -25.41 22.02 -26.99
CA TYR A 858 -25.38 22.38 -28.42
C TYR A 858 -25.31 21.17 -29.35
N CYS A 859 -24.80 20.02 -28.88
CA CYS A 859 -24.49 18.87 -29.73
C CYS A 859 -25.33 17.62 -29.41
N ALA A 860 -26.42 17.76 -28.65
CA ALA A 860 -27.26 16.63 -28.22
C ALA A 860 -27.92 15.86 -29.38
N ASN A 861 -28.21 16.55 -30.50
CA ASN A 861 -28.96 16.00 -31.63
C ASN A 861 -28.09 15.68 -32.87
N GLU A 862 -26.78 15.90 -32.81
CA GLU A 862 -25.89 15.60 -33.94
C GLU A 862 -25.41 14.14 -33.94
N ASN A 863 -25.19 13.58 -35.14
CA ASN A 863 -24.54 12.28 -35.28
C ASN A 863 -23.22 12.27 -34.53
N LYS A 864 -22.98 11.23 -33.73
CA LYS A 864 -21.84 11.09 -32.80
C LYS A 864 -20.45 11.25 -33.45
N GLN A 865 -20.36 11.16 -34.77
CA GLN A 865 -19.16 11.35 -35.58
C GLN A 865 -18.83 12.85 -35.83
N ASN A 866 -19.79 13.76 -35.64
CA ASN A 866 -19.65 15.20 -35.95
C ASN A 866 -19.46 16.08 -34.71
N ILE A 867 -19.26 15.50 -33.52
CA ILE A 867 -19.13 16.25 -32.25
C ILE A 867 -18.03 17.32 -32.34
N LEU A 868 -16.89 17.04 -32.98
CA LEU A 868 -15.82 18.03 -33.17
C LEU A 868 -16.28 19.22 -34.03
N LEU A 869 -17.03 18.97 -35.11
CA LEU A 869 -17.55 20.00 -36.00
C LEU A 869 -18.64 20.84 -35.30
N CYS A 870 -19.53 20.21 -34.53
CA CYS A 870 -20.51 20.91 -33.70
C CYS A 870 -19.85 21.83 -32.67
N LEU A 871 -18.89 21.31 -31.91
CA LEU A 871 -18.19 22.07 -30.87
C LEU A 871 -17.43 23.25 -31.48
N ARG A 872 -16.82 23.06 -32.65
CA ARG A 872 -16.15 24.14 -33.39
C ARG A 872 -17.11 25.30 -33.70
N ARG A 873 -18.31 25.01 -34.23
CA ARG A 873 -19.29 26.06 -34.58
C ARG A 873 -19.76 26.88 -33.38
N ASN A 874 -19.72 26.29 -32.18
CA ASN A 874 -20.25 26.89 -30.95
C ASN A 874 -19.17 27.37 -29.97
N ILE A 875 -17.88 27.28 -30.32
CA ILE A 875 -16.76 27.53 -29.39
C ILE A 875 -16.64 28.98 -28.90
N ASN A 876 -17.08 29.92 -29.75
CA ASN A 876 -16.97 31.38 -29.52
C ASN A 876 -18.16 31.95 -28.72
N GLN A 877 -19.08 31.13 -28.21
CA GLN A 877 -20.10 31.62 -27.29
C GLN A 877 -19.49 31.86 -25.90
N ASP A 878 -19.94 32.90 -25.18
CA ASP A 878 -19.34 33.45 -23.95
C ASP A 878 -19.24 32.47 -22.75
N SER A 879 -19.71 31.23 -22.89
CA SER A 879 -19.83 30.23 -21.82
C SER A 879 -18.82 29.07 -21.92
N THR A 880 -17.83 29.10 -22.82
CA THR A 880 -16.90 27.96 -23.03
C THR A 880 -15.75 27.92 -21.99
N PRO A 881 -15.59 26.84 -21.21
CA PRO A 881 -14.44 26.69 -20.31
C PRO A 881 -13.11 26.63 -21.06
N ASN A 882 -12.08 27.34 -20.58
CA ASN A 882 -10.75 27.36 -21.20
C ASN A 882 -10.14 25.95 -21.37
N ILE A 883 -10.41 25.05 -20.42
CA ILE A 883 -9.94 23.65 -20.47
C ILE A 883 -10.55 22.90 -21.68
N CYS A 884 -11.82 23.15 -22.01
CA CYS A 884 -12.45 22.57 -23.20
C CYS A 884 -11.82 23.13 -24.49
N ARG A 885 -11.56 24.45 -24.54
CA ARG A 885 -10.91 25.08 -25.70
C ARG A 885 -9.56 24.44 -26.02
N THR A 886 -8.70 24.25 -25.02
CA THR A 886 -7.38 23.63 -25.21
C THR A 886 -7.48 22.23 -25.80
N VAL A 887 -8.38 21.39 -25.28
CA VAL A 887 -8.56 20.03 -25.81
C VAL A 887 -9.10 20.07 -27.24
N LEU A 888 -10.10 20.91 -27.50
CA LEU A 888 -10.70 21.05 -28.83
C LEU A 888 -9.68 21.56 -29.86
N TYR A 889 -8.88 22.58 -29.54
CA TYR A 889 -7.83 23.09 -30.43
C TYR A 889 -6.80 22.02 -30.79
N HIS A 890 -6.37 21.21 -29.82
CA HIS A 890 -5.45 20.10 -30.11
C HIS A 890 -6.07 19.05 -31.05
N ARG A 891 -7.38 18.77 -30.95
CA ARG A 891 -8.06 17.84 -31.88
C ARG A 891 -8.27 18.45 -33.26
N LEU A 892 -8.61 19.73 -33.34
CA LEU A 892 -8.73 20.47 -34.60
C LEU A 892 -7.38 20.59 -35.31
N MET A 893 -6.28 20.74 -34.57
CA MET A 893 -4.92 20.71 -35.10
C MET A 893 -4.62 19.38 -35.79
N ILE A 894 -4.93 18.24 -35.13
CA ILE A 894 -4.73 16.91 -35.73
C ILE A 894 -5.64 16.72 -36.95
N LEU A 895 -6.91 17.12 -36.86
CA LEU A 895 -7.87 17.06 -37.96
C LEU A 895 -7.39 17.86 -39.19
N ASN A 896 -6.86 19.06 -38.97
CA ASN A 896 -6.36 19.93 -40.05
C ASN A 896 -4.94 19.58 -40.52
N SER A 897 -4.23 18.72 -39.78
CA SER A 897 -2.91 18.23 -40.19
C SER A 897 -2.99 17.10 -41.22
N ASP A 898 -4.13 16.42 -41.35
CA ASP A 898 -4.27 15.29 -42.27
C ASP A 898 -5.64 15.24 -42.93
N ALA A 899 -5.66 15.55 -44.24
CA ALA A 899 -6.86 15.59 -45.08
C ALA A 899 -7.73 14.33 -44.94
N ARG A 900 -7.14 13.15 -44.70
CA ARG A 900 -7.87 11.88 -44.63
C ARG A 900 -8.88 11.83 -43.49
N PHE A 901 -8.64 12.59 -42.41
CA PHE A 901 -9.58 12.66 -41.28
C PHE A 901 -10.71 13.67 -41.52
N ASN A 902 -10.62 14.50 -42.56
CA ASN A 902 -11.69 15.39 -42.98
C ASN A 902 -12.47 14.74 -44.14
N LYS A 903 -13.44 13.90 -43.80
CA LYS A 903 -14.27 13.16 -44.75
C LYS A 903 -14.97 14.08 -45.76
N GLY A 904 -15.54 15.20 -45.29
CA GLY A 904 -16.20 16.19 -46.14
C GLY A 904 -15.25 16.81 -47.16
N LEU A 905 -14.05 17.20 -46.73
CA LEU A 905 -13.01 17.72 -47.62
C LEU A 905 -12.60 16.70 -48.69
N ILE A 906 -12.35 15.45 -48.32
CA ILE A 906 -11.92 14.42 -49.28
C ILE A 906 -13.04 14.08 -50.28
N GLU A 907 -14.28 13.99 -49.83
CA GLU A 907 -15.43 13.68 -50.70
C GLU A 907 -15.72 14.84 -51.67
N ASN A 908 -15.72 16.07 -51.18
CA ASN A 908 -16.11 17.26 -51.96
C ASN A 908 -14.96 17.89 -52.76
N CYS A 909 -13.69 17.60 -52.44
CA CYS A 909 -12.51 18.06 -53.19
C CYS A 909 -11.83 16.98 -54.04
N GLN A 910 -12.40 15.77 -54.15
CA GLN A 910 -11.72 14.66 -54.81
C GLN A 910 -11.23 14.99 -56.23
N THR A 911 -12.06 15.65 -57.04
CA THR A 911 -11.74 16.07 -58.41
C THR A 911 -10.60 17.08 -58.43
N ASP A 912 -10.69 18.12 -57.61
CA ASP A 912 -9.66 19.16 -57.47
C ASP A 912 -8.33 18.61 -56.96
N ILE A 913 -8.37 17.65 -56.02
CA ILE A 913 -7.19 16.93 -55.51
C ILE A 913 -6.51 16.20 -56.66
N THR A 914 -7.25 15.43 -57.45
CA THR A 914 -6.69 14.70 -58.61
C THR A 914 -6.24 15.64 -59.74
N ARG A 915 -6.83 16.81 -59.87
CA ARG A 915 -6.50 17.76 -60.95
C ARG A 915 -5.26 18.60 -60.63
N TYR A 916 -5.14 19.06 -59.39
CA TYR A 916 -4.16 20.08 -59.03
C TYR A 916 -3.13 19.62 -57.99
N CYS A 917 -3.41 18.55 -57.25
CA CYS A 917 -2.60 18.07 -56.13
C CYS A 917 -2.17 16.60 -56.26
N SER A 918 -2.30 15.99 -57.45
CA SER A 918 -1.92 14.58 -57.69
C SER A 918 -0.45 14.27 -57.36
N ASN A 919 0.46 15.23 -57.53
CA ASN A 919 1.87 15.05 -57.19
C ASN A 919 2.12 14.89 -55.69
N GLU A 920 1.13 15.24 -54.84
CA GLU A 920 1.19 15.06 -53.39
C GLU A 920 0.63 13.70 -52.93
N ILE A 921 0.12 12.87 -53.86
CA ILE A 921 -0.50 11.57 -53.61
C ILE A 921 0.47 10.39 -53.86
N ILE A 922 1.59 10.62 -54.56
CA ILE A 922 2.51 9.56 -54.98
C ILE A 922 3.57 9.28 -53.89
N ASP A 923 3.41 8.17 -53.16
CA ASP A 923 4.42 7.13 -52.85
C ASP A 923 3.82 6.10 -51.85
N ASP A 924 4.09 4.80 -52.11
CA ASP A 924 3.83 3.58 -51.29
C ASP A 924 2.70 2.60 -51.72
N ASP A 925 2.54 2.34 -53.02
CA ASP A 925 1.74 1.18 -53.52
C ASP A 925 2.58 -0.06 -53.91
N ASN A 926 3.88 -0.10 -53.58
CA ASN A 926 4.68 -1.32 -53.70
C ASN A 926 5.26 -1.68 -52.32
N ASP A 927 4.55 -2.52 -51.56
CA ASP A 927 5.08 -3.83 -51.13
C ASP A 927 4.16 -4.53 -50.11
N GLY A 928 3.86 -5.80 -50.41
CA GLY A 928 3.73 -6.94 -49.50
C GLY A 928 2.79 -6.85 -48.31
N ASP A 929 1.63 -7.49 -48.44
CA ASP A 929 0.93 -8.10 -47.30
C ASP A 929 1.88 -9.09 -46.59
N ASP A 930 2.19 -8.86 -45.31
CA ASP A 930 2.41 -9.96 -44.36
C ASP A 930 2.22 -9.50 -42.90
N GLU A 931 1.12 -9.98 -42.29
CA GLU A 931 0.84 -9.90 -40.87
C GLU A 931 1.58 -11.01 -40.11
N SER A 932 2.56 -10.65 -39.29
CA SER A 932 2.92 -11.29 -38.01
C SER A 932 3.91 -10.35 -37.31
N ASP A 933 3.91 -10.11 -36.00
CA ASP A 933 3.91 -11.07 -34.90
C ASP A 933 3.73 -10.31 -33.57
N ASP A 934 3.45 -11.03 -32.47
CA ASP A 934 3.92 -10.68 -31.11
C ASP A 934 3.65 -11.86 -30.16
N GLY A 935 4.50 -12.90 -30.26
CA GLY A 935 5.48 -13.30 -29.23
C GLY A 935 5.00 -13.69 -27.83
N ASP A 936 5.08 -15.00 -27.55
CA ASP A 936 5.09 -15.65 -26.23
C ASP A 936 6.55 -15.76 -25.73
N ASP A 937 6.80 -15.53 -24.42
CA ASP A 937 8.13 -15.60 -23.78
C ASP A 937 8.57 -17.05 -23.52
N ASN A 938 9.79 -17.43 -23.95
CA ASN A 938 10.65 -18.34 -23.17
C ASN A 938 12.14 -18.29 -23.57
N ASP A 939 12.99 -18.32 -22.54
CA ASP A 939 14.46 -18.28 -22.55
C ASP A 939 15.16 -19.40 -23.33
N ASN A 940 16.25 -19.07 -24.08
CA ASN A 940 17.62 -19.52 -23.78
C ASN A 940 18.68 -19.09 -24.84
N ASN A 941 19.68 -18.33 -24.37
CA ASN A 941 21.13 -18.33 -24.65
C ASN A 941 21.74 -18.44 -26.08
N ASN A 942 22.52 -17.39 -26.41
CA ASN A 942 23.83 -17.32 -27.10
C ASN A 942 24.05 -18.00 -28.47
N ASN A 943 24.16 -17.19 -29.53
CA ASN A 943 25.44 -16.75 -30.17
C ASN A 943 25.22 -16.24 -31.62
N ASN A 944 25.81 -15.07 -31.90
CA ASN A 944 26.36 -14.57 -33.18
C ASN A 944 25.64 -14.92 -34.50
N ASN A 945 25.06 -13.91 -35.16
CA ASN A 945 25.72 -13.24 -36.30
C ASN A 945 24.84 -12.14 -36.89
N ASN A 946 25.52 -11.08 -37.33
CA ASN A 946 25.00 -9.94 -38.08
C ASN A 946 24.15 -10.38 -39.29
N ASN A 947 23.06 -9.66 -39.56
CA ASN A 947 22.98 -8.75 -40.71
C ASN A 947 21.73 -7.89 -40.62
N ASP A 948 21.90 -6.65 -41.09
CA ASP A 948 20.92 -5.58 -41.22
C ASP A 948 19.54 -6.01 -41.71
N GLU A 949 18.49 -5.51 -41.05
CA GLU A 949 17.28 -5.03 -41.72
C GLU A 949 16.49 -4.17 -40.72
N ASN A 950 16.69 -2.87 -40.78
CA ASN A 950 16.09 -1.92 -39.86
C ASN A 950 15.82 -0.60 -40.58
N THR A 951 14.77 -0.54 -41.41
CA THR A 951 14.15 0.73 -41.84
C THR A 951 12.79 0.49 -42.51
N ASP A 952 11.70 0.27 -41.75
CA ASP A 952 10.34 0.45 -42.31
C ASP A 952 9.36 1.25 -41.44
N ASP A 953 9.76 1.68 -40.23
CA ASP A 953 8.87 2.47 -39.35
C ASP A 953 9.05 4.00 -39.45
N ILE A 954 9.83 4.51 -40.42
CA ILE A 954 10.03 5.96 -40.66
C ILE A 954 9.54 6.35 -42.06
N LYS A 955 8.23 6.24 -42.35
CA LYS A 955 7.65 6.88 -43.54
C LYS A 955 6.14 7.16 -43.48
N ASP A 956 5.55 7.44 -42.31
CA ASP A 956 4.26 8.16 -42.24
C ASP A 956 4.51 9.67 -42.48
N ARG A 957 5.10 10.02 -43.64
CA ARG A 957 5.36 11.40 -44.08
C ARG A 957 4.03 12.02 -44.48
N ASP A 958 3.48 12.87 -43.60
CA ASP A 958 2.59 14.01 -43.84
C ASP A 958 1.91 14.16 -45.22
N MET A 959 1.26 13.12 -45.77
CA MET A 959 0.56 13.20 -47.06
C MET A 959 -0.67 14.10 -46.93
N GLY A 960 -1.38 14.02 -45.80
CA GLY A 960 -2.61 14.77 -45.57
C GLY A 960 -2.40 16.28 -45.38
N GLY A 961 -1.31 16.71 -44.74
CA GLY A 961 -0.98 18.13 -44.59
C GLY A 961 -0.41 18.75 -45.87
N ARG A 962 0.11 17.93 -46.78
CA ARG A 962 0.49 18.32 -48.14
C ARG A 962 -0.73 18.55 -49.01
N ILE A 963 -1.73 17.68 -48.98
CA ILE A 963 -2.99 17.86 -49.73
C ILE A 963 -3.72 19.14 -49.28
N ILE A 964 -3.93 19.33 -47.97
CA ILE A 964 -4.55 20.57 -47.44
C ILE A 964 -3.71 21.78 -47.84
N GLY A 965 -2.37 21.69 -47.70
CA GLY A 965 -1.47 22.78 -48.10
C GLY A 965 -1.54 23.11 -49.60
N CYS A 966 -1.61 22.10 -50.47
CA CYS A 966 -1.75 22.27 -51.90
C CYS A 966 -3.09 22.92 -52.25
N LEU A 967 -4.20 22.39 -51.73
CA LEU A 967 -5.53 22.96 -51.96
C LEU A 967 -5.62 24.41 -51.48
N ARG A 968 -5.09 24.73 -50.29
CA ARG A 968 -5.02 26.10 -49.77
C ARG A 968 -4.18 27.03 -50.66
N SER A 969 -3.05 26.54 -51.18
CA SER A 969 -2.21 27.28 -52.12
C SER A 969 -2.94 27.56 -53.45
N LYS A 970 -3.65 26.57 -54.00
CA LYS A 970 -4.48 26.74 -55.20
C LYS A 970 -5.64 27.69 -54.96
N TYR A 971 -6.31 27.55 -53.82
CA TYR A 971 -7.39 28.44 -53.39
C TYR A 971 -6.93 29.91 -53.27
N ALA A 972 -5.72 30.13 -52.72
CA ALA A 972 -5.12 31.45 -52.62
C ALA A 972 -4.74 32.08 -53.97
N ASN A 973 -4.69 31.29 -55.06
CA ASN A 973 -4.45 31.77 -56.40
C ASN A 973 -5.78 32.04 -57.14
N THR A 974 -6.12 33.32 -57.34
CA THR A 974 -7.36 33.72 -58.01
C THR A 974 -7.46 33.33 -59.50
N GLN A 975 -6.38 32.83 -60.10
CA GLN A 975 -6.37 32.32 -61.49
C GLN A 975 -6.81 30.83 -61.58
N VAL A 976 -6.89 30.13 -60.45
CA VAL A 976 -7.33 28.72 -60.40
C VAL A 976 -8.78 28.67 -59.93
N GLU A 977 -9.65 28.01 -60.68
CA GLU A 977 -11.04 27.75 -60.29
C GLU A 977 -11.19 26.33 -59.75
N LEU A 978 -11.44 26.23 -58.44
CA LEU A 978 -11.81 24.99 -57.75
C LEU A 978 -13.32 24.80 -57.79
N GLU A 979 -13.80 23.58 -57.55
CA GLU A 979 -15.23 23.30 -57.49
C GLU A 979 -15.92 24.03 -56.31
N PRO A 980 -17.17 24.52 -56.47
CA PRO A 980 -17.89 25.22 -55.40
C PRO A 980 -18.04 24.41 -54.10
N LYS A 981 -18.21 23.09 -54.23
CA LYS A 981 -18.29 22.18 -53.07
C LYS A 981 -16.95 22.10 -52.34
N CYS A 982 -15.84 22.00 -53.09
CA CYS A 982 -14.50 22.03 -52.51
C CYS A 982 -14.15 23.37 -51.86
N ILE A 983 -14.52 24.48 -52.50
CA ILE A 983 -14.36 25.84 -51.95
C ILE A 983 -15.04 25.96 -50.59
N THR A 984 -16.26 25.42 -50.45
CA THR A 984 -17.02 25.47 -49.19
C THR A 984 -16.28 24.73 -48.07
N GLU A 985 -15.77 23.52 -48.33
CA GLU A 985 -14.97 22.77 -47.35
C GLU A 985 -13.63 23.45 -47.03
N LEU A 986 -12.98 24.07 -48.03
CA LEU A 986 -11.71 24.78 -47.81
C LEU A 986 -11.89 26.05 -46.98
N ILE A 987 -12.96 26.81 -47.20
CA ILE A 987 -13.32 27.94 -46.34
C ILE A 987 -13.48 27.47 -44.90
N ASP A 988 -14.15 26.33 -44.69
CA ASP A 988 -14.36 25.74 -43.38
C ASP A 988 -13.04 25.33 -42.70
N VAL A 989 -12.12 24.69 -43.44
CA VAL A 989 -10.76 24.36 -42.96
C VAL A 989 -9.98 25.63 -42.61
N ILE A 990 -9.99 26.63 -43.49
CA ILE A 990 -9.27 27.91 -43.29
C ILE A 990 -9.82 28.65 -42.08
N GLN A 991 -11.15 28.76 -41.93
CA GLN A 991 -11.78 29.38 -40.77
C GLN A 991 -11.46 28.65 -39.47
N THR A 992 -11.40 27.31 -39.50
CA THR A 992 -11.00 26.49 -38.34
C THR A 992 -9.59 26.84 -37.89
N SER A 993 -8.66 27.04 -38.83
CA SER A 993 -7.28 27.45 -38.55
C SER A 993 -7.14 28.84 -37.92
N LYS A 994 -8.21 29.64 -37.84
CA LYS A 994 -8.21 30.99 -37.22
C LYS A 994 -8.64 30.99 -35.76
N LEU A 995 -9.24 29.89 -35.28
CA LEU A 995 -9.69 29.79 -33.89
C LEU A 995 -8.51 29.85 -32.91
N ASP A 996 -7.39 29.27 -33.31
CA ASP A 996 -6.10 29.42 -32.65
C ASP A 996 -5.00 29.30 -33.71
N ILE A 997 -3.97 30.15 -33.60
CA ILE A 997 -2.84 30.15 -34.52
C ILE A 997 -2.10 28.80 -34.56
N GLU A 998 -2.17 28.02 -33.47
CA GLU A 998 -1.54 26.69 -33.36
C GLU A 998 -2.22 25.63 -34.24
N ILE A 999 -3.47 25.86 -34.67
CA ILE A 999 -4.21 24.94 -35.54
C ILE A 999 -3.63 24.98 -36.97
N ASP A 1000 -3.14 26.14 -37.42
CA ASP A 1000 -2.33 26.21 -38.65
C ASP A 1000 -0.89 25.78 -38.35
N VAL A 1001 -0.68 24.47 -38.34
CA VAL A 1001 0.60 23.83 -37.95
C VAL A 1001 1.80 24.43 -38.69
N LYS A 1002 1.67 24.67 -40.00
CA LYS A 1002 2.75 25.22 -40.83
C LYS A 1002 3.07 26.66 -40.47
N LEU A 1003 2.04 27.51 -40.36
CA LEU A 1003 2.20 28.89 -39.92
C LEU A 1003 2.83 28.96 -38.53
N TYR A 1004 2.31 28.22 -37.56
CA TYR A 1004 2.81 28.26 -36.19
C TYR A 1004 4.25 27.77 -36.10
N GLN A 1005 4.59 26.65 -36.73
CA GLN A 1005 5.97 26.14 -36.74
C GLN A 1005 6.96 27.14 -37.32
N LYS A 1006 6.60 27.84 -38.41
CA LYS A 1006 7.48 28.83 -39.05
C LYS A 1006 7.53 30.16 -38.28
N CYS A 1007 6.43 30.60 -37.70
CA CYS A 1007 6.32 31.90 -37.02
C CYS A 1007 6.49 31.84 -35.49
N LYS A 1008 6.74 30.67 -34.88
CA LYS A 1008 6.75 30.47 -33.42
C LYS A 1008 7.61 31.48 -32.65
N THR A 1009 8.82 31.73 -33.13
CA THR A 1009 9.78 32.65 -32.50
C THR A 1009 9.25 34.09 -32.53
N THR A 1010 8.75 34.54 -33.67
CA THR A 1010 8.17 35.88 -33.85
C THR A 1010 6.89 36.06 -33.04
N ILE A 1011 6.01 35.05 -33.02
CA ILE A 1011 4.76 35.10 -32.25
C ILE A 1011 5.07 35.35 -30.77
N ASN A 1012 5.97 34.56 -30.20
CA ASN A 1012 6.31 34.64 -28.77
C ASN A 1012 7.03 35.95 -28.39
N ALA A 1013 7.82 36.51 -29.31
CA ALA A 1013 8.59 37.73 -29.05
C ALA A 1013 7.81 39.03 -29.34
N ASN A 1014 6.97 39.05 -30.38
CA ASN A 1014 6.39 40.28 -30.93
C ASN A 1014 4.86 40.33 -30.88
N CYS A 1015 4.18 39.20 -30.64
CA CYS A 1015 2.72 39.11 -30.58
C CYS A 1015 2.22 38.39 -29.30
N PRO A 1016 2.54 38.89 -28.09
CA PRO A 1016 2.22 38.20 -26.83
C PRO A 1016 0.72 38.22 -26.43
N GLY A 1017 -0.12 39.02 -27.09
CA GLY A 1017 -1.57 39.09 -26.81
C GLY A 1017 -2.39 39.63 -27.99
N GLY A 1018 -3.71 39.37 -27.97
CA GLY A 1018 -4.65 39.74 -29.04
C GLY A 1018 -4.73 38.71 -30.18
N ASP A 1019 -5.30 39.11 -31.32
CA ASP A 1019 -5.32 38.29 -32.54
C ASP A 1019 -3.90 38.18 -33.12
N LYS A 1020 -3.28 37.03 -32.91
CA LYS A 1020 -1.90 36.74 -33.34
C LYS A 1020 -1.77 36.74 -34.88
N GLU A 1021 -2.81 36.33 -35.61
CA GLU A 1021 -2.82 36.36 -37.08
C GLU A 1021 -2.77 37.80 -37.58
N ASP A 1022 -3.62 38.68 -37.05
CA ASP A 1022 -3.64 40.09 -37.43
C ASP A 1022 -2.38 40.84 -36.96
N CYS A 1023 -1.79 40.47 -35.82
CA CYS A 1023 -0.48 40.96 -35.41
C CYS A 1023 0.63 40.61 -36.43
N LEU A 1024 0.69 39.36 -36.91
CA LEU A 1024 1.65 38.96 -37.94
C LEU A 1024 1.44 39.69 -39.26
N LYS A 1025 0.18 39.92 -39.68
CA LYS A 1025 -0.13 40.73 -40.88
C LYS A 1025 0.36 42.18 -40.74
N LEU A 1026 0.24 42.77 -39.55
CA LEU A 1026 0.76 44.12 -39.27
C LEU A 1026 2.30 44.17 -39.32
N LEU A 1027 2.98 43.16 -38.76
CA LEU A 1027 4.44 43.05 -38.84
C LEU A 1027 4.91 42.86 -40.29
N TYR A 1028 4.16 42.10 -41.09
CA TYR A 1028 4.41 41.96 -42.53
C TYR A 1028 4.30 43.31 -43.24
N GLN A 1029 3.21 44.04 -43.02
CA GLN A 1029 2.98 45.36 -43.63
C GLN A 1029 4.08 46.37 -43.25
N LYS A 1030 4.58 46.31 -42.01
CA LYS A 1030 5.69 47.14 -41.52
C LYS A 1030 7.08 46.66 -41.94
N LYS A 1031 7.18 45.55 -42.68
CA LYS A 1031 8.45 44.88 -43.07
C LYS A 1031 9.34 44.49 -41.87
N GLN A 1032 8.72 44.14 -40.74
CA GLN A 1032 9.39 43.77 -39.49
C GLN A 1032 9.49 42.24 -39.27
N LEU A 1033 9.07 41.44 -40.26
CA LEU A 1033 9.24 39.98 -40.25
C LEU A 1033 10.61 39.59 -40.84
N ALA A 1034 11.52 39.12 -39.98
CA ALA A 1034 12.87 38.71 -40.35
C ALA A 1034 12.98 37.29 -40.92
N ASP A 1035 12.13 36.36 -40.47
CA ASP A 1035 12.16 34.96 -40.92
C ASP A 1035 11.44 34.79 -42.27
N ASP A 1036 12.17 34.27 -43.26
CA ASP A 1036 11.68 34.08 -44.62
C ASP A 1036 10.52 33.07 -44.69
N GLY A 1037 10.59 32.01 -43.89
CA GLY A 1037 9.56 30.98 -43.83
C GLY A 1037 8.26 31.51 -43.24
N CYS A 1038 8.33 32.25 -42.13
CA CYS A 1038 7.20 32.92 -41.53
C CYS A 1038 6.59 33.95 -42.48
N ARG A 1039 7.43 34.72 -43.17
CA ARG A 1039 6.99 35.71 -44.16
C ARG A 1039 6.21 35.07 -45.32
N GLN A 1040 6.65 33.92 -45.82
CA GLN A 1040 5.93 33.18 -46.86
C GLN A 1040 4.56 32.67 -46.38
N GLU A 1041 4.48 32.14 -45.16
CA GLU A 1041 3.21 31.66 -44.59
C GLU A 1041 2.23 32.80 -44.29
N VAL A 1042 2.72 33.96 -43.82
CA VAL A 1042 1.88 35.16 -43.63
C VAL A 1042 1.39 35.68 -45.00
N MET A 1043 2.23 35.64 -46.04
CA MET A 1043 1.84 35.99 -47.40
C MET A 1043 0.72 35.08 -47.92
N ARG A 1044 0.80 33.76 -47.66
CA ARG A 1044 -0.25 32.78 -48.00
C ARG A 1044 -1.59 33.16 -47.38
N ILE A 1045 -1.62 33.49 -46.09
CA ILE A 1045 -2.86 33.84 -45.38
C ILE A 1045 -3.48 35.14 -45.92
N ILE A 1046 -2.65 36.13 -46.27
CA ILE A 1046 -3.14 37.37 -46.86
C ILE A 1046 -3.71 37.11 -48.27
N ARG A 1047 -3.11 36.20 -49.04
CA ARG A 1047 -3.64 35.77 -50.35
C ARG A 1047 -4.96 34.99 -50.20
N GLU A 1048 -5.07 34.10 -49.22
CA GLU A 1048 -6.33 33.41 -48.87
C GLU A 1048 -7.45 34.43 -48.58
N GLY A 1049 -7.18 35.44 -47.74
CA GLY A 1049 -8.12 36.52 -47.44
C GLY A 1049 -8.52 37.39 -48.64
N ARG A 1050 -7.69 37.44 -49.69
CA ARG A 1050 -8.02 38.11 -50.97
C ARG A 1050 -8.87 37.23 -51.87
N ALA A 1051 -8.67 35.91 -51.80
CA ALA A 1051 -9.39 34.93 -52.61
C ALA A 1051 -10.85 34.79 -52.17
N ASP A 1052 -11.18 35.02 -50.91
CA ASP A 1052 -12.58 35.11 -50.46
C ASP A 1052 -12.70 35.90 -49.16
N ILE A 1053 -13.71 36.78 -49.11
CA ILE A 1053 -14.03 37.57 -47.93
C ILE A 1053 -14.36 36.72 -46.70
N HIS A 1054 -14.99 35.55 -46.89
CA HIS A 1054 -15.37 34.65 -45.80
C HIS A 1054 -14.16 34.03 -45.09
N THR A 1055 -12.99 34.06 -45.72
CA THR A 1055 -11.75 33.63 -45.06
C THR A 1055 -11.11 34.73 -44.23
N ASP A 1056 -11.54 35.99 -44.28
CA ASP A 1056 -11.05 37.04 -43.38
C ASP A 1056 -12.11 37.33 -42.30
N SER A 1057 -11.92 36.77 -41.09
CA SER A 1057 -12.91 36.86 -40.01
C SER A 1057 -13.35 38.30 -39.70
N ALA A 1058 -12.38 39.22 -39.58
CA ALA A 1058 -12.66 40.62 -39.30
C ALA A 1058 -13.45 41.30 -40.43
N LEU A 1059 -13.06 41.07 -41.69
CA LEU A 1059 -13.74 41.64 -42.85
C LEU A 1059 -15.12 41.01 -43.07
N SER A 1060 -15.22 39.68 -42.97
CA SER A 1060 -16.49 38.94 -43.10
C SER A 1060 -17.50 39.38 -42.04
N THR A 1061 -17.08 39.55 -40.79
CA THR A 1061 -17.96 40.00 -39.70
C THR A 1061 -18.43 41.44 -39.92
N ALA A 1062 -17.53 42.35 -40.31
CA ALA A 1062 -17.90 43.75 -40.54
C ALA A 1062 -18.77 43.96 -41.79
N CYS A 1063 -18.63 43.12 -42.81
CA CYS A 1063 -19.34 43.23 -44.08
C CYS A 1063 -20.51 42.24 -44.24
N GLN A 1064 -20.85 41.44 -43.21
CA GLN A 1064 -21.83 40.35 -43.32
C GLN A 1064 -23.18 40.80 -43.89
N PHE A 1065 -23.74 41.89 -43.36
CA PHE A 1065 -25.01 42.46 -43.83
C PHE A 1065 -24.89 43.13 -45.21
N ASP A 1066 -23.74 43.73 -45.52
CA ASP A 1066 -23.49 44.38 -46.80
C ASP A 1066 -23.38 43.37 -47.95
N ILE A 1067 -22.81 42.18 -47.70
CA ILE A 1067 -22.78 41.07 -48.66
C ILE A 1067 -24.20 40.61 -48.98
N LEU A 1068 -25.02 40.35 -47.95
CA LEU A 1068 -26.41 39.93 -48.15
C LEU A 1068 -27.25 40.98 -48.88
N LYS A 1069 -26.94 42.27 -48.70
CA LYS A 1069 -27.68 43.36 -49.34
C LYS A 1069 -27.26 43.61 -50.79
N TYR A 1070 -25.97 43.54 -51.10
CA TYR A 1070 -25.45 44.02 -52.38
C TYR A 1070 -24.80 42.94 -53.25
N CYS A 1071 -24.41 41.79 -52.68
CA CYS A 1071 -23.61 40.77 -53.34
C CYS A 1071 -24.12 39.34 -53.09
N ASN A 1072 -25.40 39.16 -52.73
CA ASN A 1072 -25.97 37.86 -52.35
C ASN A 1072 -25.92 36.81 -53.45
N ASP A 1073 -26.18 37.21 -54.71
CA ASP A 1073 -26.23 36.29 -55.86
C ASP A 1073 -24.83 35.98 -56.45
N ILE A 1074 -23.77 36.49 -55.82
CA ILE A 1074 -22.40 36.33 -56.31
C ILE A 1074 -21.79 35.09 -55.66
N PRO A 1075 -21.27 34.13 -56.46
CA PRO A 1075 -20.66 32.92 -55.93
C PRO A 1075 -19.43 33.24 -55.09
N ILE A 1076 -19.23 32.44 -54.05
CA ILE A 1076 -18.06 32.45 -53.18
C ILE A 1076 -16.80 32.02 -53.94
N GLY A 1077 -15.63 32.44 -53.47
CA GLY A 1077 -14.32 32.16 -54.08
C GLY A 1077 -13.84 33.16 -55.14
N SER A 1078 -12.57 33.01 -55.52
CA SER A 1078 -11.86 33.78 -56.57
C SER A 1078 -11.97 35.33 -56.48
N GLY A 1079 -12.26 35.85 -55.29
CA GLY A 1079 -12.42 37.26 -54.98
C GLY A 1079 -13.67 37.90 -55.58
N LYS A 1080 -14.67 37.13 -56.01
CA LYS A 1080 -15.84 37.62 -56.75
C LYS A 1080 -16.71 38.55 -55.89
N GLN A 1081 -17.06 38.14 -54.67
CA GLN A 1081 -17.80 38.98 -53.71
C GLN A 1081 -17.00 40.20 -53.26
N LEU A 1082 -15.68 40.05 -53.08
CA LEU A 1082 -14.81 41.15 -52.72
C LEU A 1082 -14.76 42.23 -53.83
N LYS A 1083 -14.68 41.81 -55.11
CA LYS A 1083 -14.79 42.72 -56.26
C LYS A 1083 -16.13 43.45 -56.29
N CYS A 1084 -17.22 42.80 -55.91
CA CYS A 1084 -18.53 43.44 -55.79
C CYS A 1084 -18.56 44.51 -54.68
N LEU A 1085 -18.09 44.18 -53.48
CA LEU A 1085 -18.03 45.15 -52.37
C LEU A 1085 -17.11 46.33 -52.66
N ILE A 1086 -15.98 46.11 -53.35
CA ILE A 1086 -15.09 47.19 -53.76
C ILE A 1086 -15.77 48.15 -54.75
N LYS A 1087 -16.62 47.64 -55.66
CA LYS A 1087 -17.45 48.48 -56.54
C LYS A 1087 -18.48 49.29 -55.75
N GLN A 1088 -19.03 48.71 -54.68
CA GLN A 1088 -20.03 49.33 -53.80
C GLN A 1088 -19.42 50.05 -52.58
N LYS A 1089 -18.11 50.32 -52.56
CA LYS A 1089 -17.37 50.81 -51.37
C LYS A 1089 -17.92 52.08 -50.71
N ASN A 1090 -18.69 52.89 -51.44
CA ASN A 1090 -19.30 54.11 -50.95
C ASN A 1090 -20.71 53.89 -50.36
N SER A 1091 -21.33 52.74 -50.64
CA SER A 1091 -22.72 52.38 -50.29
C SER A 1091 -22.82 51.33 -49.17
N VAL A 1092 -21.70 50.70 -48.81
CA VAL A 1092 -21.59 49.74 -47.70
C VAL A 1092 -21.52 50.46 -46.36
N SER A 1093 -21.78 49.73 -45.26
CA SER A 1093 -21.69 50.26 -43.89
C SER A 1093 -20.33 50.90 -43.58
N SER A 1094 -20.31 51.86 -42.65
CA SER A 1094 -19.06 52.53 -42.22
C SER A 1094 -18.07 51.53 -41.60
N SER A 1095 -18.57 50.54 -40.88
CA SER A 1095 -17.79 49.43 -40.31
C SER A 1095 -17.11 48.62 -41.42
N CYS A 1096 -17.88 48.08 -42.37
CA CYS A 1096 -17.35 47.34 -43.51
C CYS A 1096 -16.33 48.16 -44.32
N ARG A 1097 -16.67 49.42 -44.64
CA ARG A 1097 -15.81 50.32 -45.41
C ARG A 1097 -14.45 50.52 -44.75
N SER A 1098 -14.41 50.71 -43.44
CA SER A 1098 -13.17 50.97 -42.71
C SER A 1098 -12.18 49.78 -42.75
N ILE A 1099 -12.69 48.55 -42.58
CA ILE A 1099 -11.87 47.33 -42.61
C ILE A 1099 -11.49 46.97 -44.04
N LEU A 1100 -12.43 47.12 -44.99
CA LEU A 1100 -12.19 46.87 -46.41
C LEU A 1100 -11.04 47.72 -46.96
N LEU A 1101 -10.97 49.01 -46.61
CA LEU A 1101 -9.87 49.89 -47.03
C LEU A 1101 -8.53 49.47 -46.41
N LYS A 1102 -8.49 49.11 -45.12
CA LYS A 1102 -7.27 48.61 -44.47
C LYS A 1102 -6.75 47.33 -45.13
N ARG A 1103 -7.64 46.38 -45.44
CA ARG A 1103 -7.26 45.13 -46.14
C ARG A 1103 -6.83 45.39 -47.59
N GLN A 1104 -7.42 46.38 -48.26
CA GLN A 1104 -7.01 46.78 -49.60
C GLN A 1104 -5.57 47.29 -49.66
N GLU A 1105 -5.11 48.04 -48.65
CA GLU A 1105 -3.70 48.45 -48.53
C GLU A 1105 -2.78 47.26 -48.26
N LEU A 1106 -3.20 46.33 -47.40
CA LEU A 1106 -2.45 45.11 -47.12
C LEU A 1106 -2.25 44.25 -48.37
N TRP A 1107 -3.26 44.08 -49.22
CA TRP A 1107 -3.12 43.32 -50.46
C TRP A 1107 -2.16 43.96 -51.47
N LYS A 1108 -2.09 45.30 -51.53
CA LYS A 1108 -1.12 46.03 -52.37
C LYS A 1108 0.32 45.80 -51.92
N SER A 1109 0.54 45.48 -50.64
CA SER A 1109 1.90 45.19 -50.14
C SER A 1109 2.48 43.86 -50.63
N ILE A 1110 1.65 42.99 -51.20
CA ILE A 1110 2.02 41.63 -51.66
C ILE A 1110 2.13 41.55 -53.19
N SER A 1111 1.58 42.54 -53.90
CA SER A 1111 1.77 42.68 -55.34
C SER A 1111 3.15 43.25 -55.66
N HIS A 1112 4.19 42.46 -55.44
CA HIS A 1112 5.41 42.58 -56.23
C HIS A 1112 5.24 41.74 -57.51
N ILE A 1113 5.65 42.34 -58.62
CA ILE A 1113 5.34 41.99 -60.02
C ILE A 1113 5.60 40.51 -60.33
N ASP A 1114 4.53 39.75 -60.59
CA ASP A 1114 4.59 38.40 -61.18
C ASP A 1114 3.76 38.30 -62.49
N ASP A 1115 3.07 39.37 -62.92
CA ASP A 1115 2.14 39.33 -64.06
C ASP A 1115 2.47 40.42 -65.12
N ILE A 1116 2.80 39.98 -66.33
CA ILE A 1116 3.15 40.84 -67.48
C ILE A 1116 1.92 41.65 -67.94
N ASP A 1117 0.71 41.13 -67.71
CA ASP A 1117 -0.55 41.79 -68.09
C ASP A 1117 -0.84 43.04 -67.23
N ASP A 1118 -0.41 43.06 -65.95
CA ASP A 1118 -0.55 44.24 -65.10
C ASP A 1118 0.53 45.29 -65.40
N LEU A 1119 1.72 44.89 -65.87
CA LEU A 1119 2.72 45.82 -66.40
C LEU A 1119 2.23 46.47 -67.70
N ALA A 1120 1.60 45.70 -68.59
CA ALA A 1120 0.99 46.22 -69.82
C ALA A 1120 -0.13 47.23 -69.52
N ARG A 1121 -1.01 46.93 -68.56
CA ARG A 1121 -2.07 47.86 -68.13
C ARG A 1121 -1.52 49.13 -67.48
N GLN A 1122 -0.48 49.02 -66.64
CA GLN A 1122 0.14 50.20 -66.03
C GLN A 1122 0.90 51.07 -67.04
N ILE A 1123 1.47 50.49 -68.09
CA ILE A 1123 2.09 51.26 -69.19
C ILE A 1123 1.00 51.97 -70.01
N VAL A 1124 -0.13 51.31 -70.27
CA VAL A 1124 -1.31 51.83 -71.01
C VAL A 1124 -2.17 52.81 -70.21
N ASP A 1125 -1.95 52.95 -68.91
CA ASP A 1125 -2.58 54.01 -68.07
C ASP A 1125 -1.59 55.11 -67.65
N SER A 1126 -0.31 55.03 -68.04
CA SER A 1126 0.70 56.03 -67.66
C SER A 1126 0.62 57.29 -68.53
N ASN A 1127 0.96 58.46 -68.00
CA ASN A 1127 0.95 59.72 -68.78
C ASN A 1127 2.14 59.84 -69.76
N ASN A 1128 3.07 58.88 -69.74
CA ASN A 1128 4.34 58.86 -70.49
C ASN A 1128 4.47 57.63 -71.42
N GLN A 1129 3.35 57.06 -71.90
CA GLN A 1129 3.34 55.82 -72.70
C GLN A 1129 4.24 55.90 -73.92
N ILE A 1130 4.24 57.04 -74.60
CA ILE A 1130 5.04 57.30 -75.80
C ILE A 1130 6.54 57.19 -75.51
N TYR A 1131 6.99 57.68 -74.35
CA TYR A 1131 8.39 57.59 -73.94
C TYR A 1131 8.80 56.15 -73.64
N ILE A 1132 7.94 55.39 -72.95
CA ILE A 1132 8.20 53.99 -72.60
C ILE A 1132 8.27 53.11 -73.86
N TYR A 1133 7.34 53.31 -74.81
CA TYR A 1133 7.40 52.61 -76.10
C TYR A 1133 8.65 52.96 -76.91
N ALA A 1134 9.09 54.22 -76.90
CA ALA A 1134 10.31 54.63 -77.59
C ALA A 1134 11.59 53.99 -76.99
N VAL A 1135 11.64 53.84 -75.66
CA VAL A 1135 12.75 53.16 -74.97
C VAL A 1135 12.77 51.66 -75.28
N ILE A 1136 11.61 51.00 -75.31
CA ILE A 1136 11.53 49.57 -75.66
C ILE A 1136 11.94 49.34 -77.13
N LEU A 1137 11.51 50.20 -78.05
CA LEU A 1137 11.86 50.12 -79.46
C LEU A 1137 13.36 50.36 -79.71
N THR A 1138 13.97 51.30 -79.00
CA THR A 1138 15.41 51.56 -79.09
C THR A 1138 16.23 50.39 -78.54
N ILE A 1139 15.83 49.78 -77.43
CA ILE A 1139 16.47 48.58 -76.88
C ILE A 1139 16.39 47.41 -77.88
N LEU A 1140 15.22 47.18 -78.47
CA LEU A 1140 15.04 46.13 -79.50
C LEU A 1140 15.86 46.39 -80.76
N PHE A 1141 16.00 47.66 -81.16
CA PHE A 1141 16.86 48.07 -82.27
C PHE A 1141 18.35 47.82 -81.98
N PHE A 1142 18.82 48.11 -80.75
CA PHE A 1142 20.19 47.79 -80.33
C PHE A 1142 20.45 46.28 -80.25
N ILE A 1143 19.49 45.49 -79.79
CA ILE A 1143 19.59 44.02 -79.77
C ILE A 1143 19.64 43.47 -81.21
N PHE A 1144 18.85 44.03 -82.14
CA PHE A 1144 18.88 43.64 -83.54
C PHE A 1144 20.22 43.99 -84.21
N ILE A 1145 20.78 45.17 -83.93
CA ILE A 1145 22.11 45.57 -84.42
C ILE A 1145 23.21 44.66 -83.85
N ALA A 1146 23.16 44.35 -82.54
CA ALA A 1146 24.11 43.43 -81.91
C ALA A 1146 24.00 42.00 -82.49
N GLY A 1147 22.78 41.53 -82.76
CA GLY A 1147 22.52 40.24 -83.41
C GLY A 1147 22.97 40.17 -84.87
N CYS A 1148 22.94 41.29 -85.61
CA CYS A 1148 23.44 41.38 -86.98
C CYS A 1148 24.97 41.48 -87.06
N LEU A 1149 25.63 42.08 -86.07
CA LEU A 1149 27.10 42.25 -86.06
C LEU A 1149 27.89 41.02 -85.56
N CYS A 1150 27.24 40.07 -84.87
CA CYS A 1150 27.89 38.84 -84.36
C CYS A 1150 27.77 37.62 -85.31
N ARG A 1151 27.48 37.81 -86.60
CA ARG A 1151 27.12 36.72 -87.53
C ARG A 1151 28.25 36.18 -88.44
N PRO A 1152 29.54 36.25 -88.06
CA PRO A 1152 30.43 35.15 -88.44
C PRO A 1152 31.51 34.85 -87.37
N CYS A 1153 31.27 33.84 -86.51
CA CYS A 1153 32.34 33.03 -85.93
C CYS A 1153 31.78 31.69 -85.39
N VAL A 1154 32.18 30.59 -86.05
CA VAL A 1154 32.35 29.23 -85.50
C VAL A 1154 31.06 28.46 -85.18
N ARG A 1155 30.39 27.79 -86.13
CA ARG A 1155 30.71 26.42 -86.60
C ARG A 1155 32.07 25.88 -86.14
N TYR A 1156 32.13 25.12 -85.04
CA TYR A 1156 32.95 23.89 -84.89
C TYR A 1156 32.78 23.21 -83.51
N ARG A 1157 31.80 22.30 -83.37
CA ARG A 1157 32.02 20.91 -82.91
C ARG A 1157 30.69 20.19 -82.76
N ARG A 1158 30.54 19.24 -83.68
CA ARG A 1158 29.55 18.18 -83.76
C ARG A 1158 30.11 16.99 -82.95
N MET A 1159 29.20 16.25 -82.33
CA MET A 1159 29.24 14.80 -82.06
C MET A 1159 29.73 14.23 -80.71
N GLN A 1160 28.95 13.20 -80.32
CA GLN A 1160 29.13 12.11 -79.32
C GLN A 1160 28.68 12.41 -77.89
N GLY A 1161 27.71 11.71 -77.27
CA GLY A 1161 26.87 10.55 -77.63
C GLY A 1161 25.61 10.58 -76.74
N TYR A 1162 24.41 10.13 -77.11
CA TYR A 1162 23.96 8.78 -77.52
C TYR A 1162 24.40 7.65 -76.58
N LYS A 1163 23.57 7.33 -75.59
CA LYS A 1163 23.01 5.99 -75.27
C LYS A 1163 22.31 6.06 -73.89
N ARG A 1164 20.98 5.92 -73.80
CA ARG A 1164 20.13 4.70 -73.87
C ARG A 1164 20.10 3.94 -72.53
N SER A 1165 18.86 3.77 -72.03
CA SER A 1165 18.36 2.61 -71.27
C SER A 1165 18.94 2.45 -69.85
N ARG A 1166 18.16 2.19 -68.82
CA ARG A 1166 17.08 1.22 -68.68
C ARG A 1166 16.33 1.53 -67.39
#